data_AF-A0A7C2V2Y7-F1
#
_entry.id   AF-A0A7C2V2Y7-F1
#
_cell.length_a   1.000
_cell.length_b   1.000
_cell.length_c   1.000
_cell.angle_alpha   90.00
_cell.angle_beta   90.00
_cell.angle_gamma   90.00
#
_symmetry.space_group_name_H-M   'P 1'
#
loop_
_entity.id
_entity.type
_entity.pdbx_description
1 polymer ?
#
loop_
_entity_poly.entity_id
_entity_poly.type
_entity_poly.pdbx_seq_one_letter_code
_entity_poly.pdbx_strand_id
1 'polypeptide(L)'
;MISFTQNMAFQIADGASKQVFNSMYQVMKRGWERKDLLEFMKAIEASYYGTPISINIYRSNLVRELFGDIPEPEKTKLHELAFKGQPQMVFSDYLYTYIIPVKAEKDCLRCHVNAVEGSVLGLVETRINLATFATKIKSLFSLLLLLPAVVFSLLFLALIMKFRSVMLSMSEEISKNVEDIKYVEDVENIINLVKNSYEEIKPIYEAIQSLGEKIKSIAIDRKVLELETQLFERIIVTSKTIEEWHEYVKSLIKEMNSMITIDIVFVMFLEDRELRVDVFWYKRAEEDFKSYIEGFIKTKISLELPISLLMDKQIYFNHHTINNNEVYNDVDKESIRLRTKAIFLDKPQLGGIVGMGLESHLIEDETTQIVVSSLLSMLINAVGSSKAISDYVKQIEFYAMRDPLTFFYNQRTFWELLNYEIDKAKRFNKKLALLMLDVDNFKFVNDTYGHYVGDMVLKEIAKTIGERKRKSDIVARYGGDEFAIIALGADTISAYNLASSLKEHVESLSITMPDGNVLNVKISVGIAVFPDHAGTPKDLFLLADSMLRNAKEEGKGRVRVPGPEELVESYKNLSAKAIKLLSALDKGEIYPYFQPIVDVKRDETFGYEVLMRLGKDCSTASEFIDMAERIGIILKLDLLLYEKVFKLVSEKGYKGKVFLNMSPRAMLDDNFVESVLNLLRTYNLEPSQIVFELTERESIKNISLAEKFYKNLKSKGFLLAIDDFGSGYSSFHYVKRLPVDFVKIDGEFIKDLDVDLKDRIFIESILTLAKGMGIKTIAEWVEREEVYNILKEIGVDYAQGFYLGRPSEKML
;
A
#
# COMPACT_ATOMS: atom_id res chain seq x y z
N MET A 1 -1.67 85.68 -0.12
CA MET A 1 -0.47 86.38 0.40
C MET A 1 -0.20 87.69 -0.34
N ILE A 2 -0.06 87.70 -1.68
CA ILE A 2 0.21 88.93 -2.48
C ILE A 2 -0.82 90.07 -2.23
N SER A 3 -2.12 89.75 -2.20
CA SER A 3 -3.18 90.74 -1.90
C SER A 3 -3.08 91.33 -0.47
N PHE A 4 -2.65 90.53 0.52
CA PHE A 4 -2.47 91.01 1.90
C PHE A 4 -1.29 91.97 2.00
N THR A 5 -0.18 91.65 1.34
CA THR A 5 1.03 92.50 1.36
C THR A 5 0.78 93.85 0.65
N GLN A 6 0.02 93.86 -0.45
CA GLN A 6 -0.35 95.10 -1.13
C GLN A 6 -1.27 95.99 -0.28
N ASN A 7 -2.25 95.41 0.42
CA ASN A 7 -3.11 96.17 1.35
C ASN A 7 -2.32 96.74 2.53
N MET A 8 -1.39 95.98 3.10
CA MET A 8 -0.55 96.48 4.20
C MET A 8 0.39 97.59 3.71
N ALA A 9 0.99 97.44 2.53
CA ALA A 9 1.84 98.48 1.94
C ALA A 9 1.05 99.76 1.65
N PHE A 10 -0.19 99.64 1.15
CA PHE A 10 -1.09 100.77 0.98
C PHE A 10 -1.38 101.50 2.30
N GLN A 11 -1.73 100.76 3.36
CA GLN A 11 -2.02 101.37 4.68
C GLN A 11 -0.81 102.09 5.28
N ILE A 12 0.38 101.51 5.16
CA ILE A 12 1.62 102.15 5.63
C ILE A 12 1.94 103.39 4.79
N ALA A 13 1.83 103.29 3.46
CA ALA A 13 2.12 104.41 2.57
C ALA A 13 1.13 105.57 2.76
N ASP A 14 -0.16 105.28 2.89
CA ASP A 14 -1.21 106.26 3.18
C ASP A 14 -1.02 106.91 4.56
N GLY A 15 -0.74 106.11 5.59
CA GLY A 15 -0.45 106.59 6.94
C GLY A 15 0.78 107.50 7.00
N ALA A 16 1.90 107.09 6.38
CA ALA A 16 3.13 107.87 6.34
C ALA A 16 2.93 109.18 5.56
N SER A 17 2.27 109.12 4.40
CA SER A 17 1.96 110.32 3.61
C SER A 17 1.10 111.31 4.40
N LYS A 18 0.06 110.83 5.10
CA LYS A 18 -0.81 111.64 5.95
C LYS A 18 -0.08 112.20 7.16
N GLN A 19 0.81 111.43 7.79
CA GLN A 19 1.59 111.90 8.94
C GLN A 19 2.59 112.99 8.55
N VAL A 20 3.28 112.82 7.42
CA VAL A 20 4.17 113.84 6.86
C VAL A 20 3.38 115.12 6.55
N PHE A 21 2.22 114.99 5.90
CA PHE A 21 1.36 116.11 5.62
C PHE A 21 0.86 116.80 6.90
N ASN A 22 0.36 116.05 7.88
CA ASN A 22 -0.14 116.59 9.15
C ASN A 22 0.95 117.29 9.95
N SER A 23 2.17 116.73 9.97
CA SER A 23 3.31 117.35 10.63
C SER A 23 3.69 118.66 9.96
N MET A 24 3.73 118.67 8.62
CA MET A 24 3.95 119.88 7.83
C MET A 24 2.86 120.93 8.11
N TYR A 25 1.58 120.51 8.12
CA TYR A 25 0.43 121.38 8.38
C TYR A 25 0.47 122.03 9.78
N GLN A 26 0.81 121.27 10.83
CA GLN A 26 0.86 121.79 12.21
C GLN A 26 1.91 122.90 12.39
N VAL A 27 3.05 122.77 11.72
CA VAL A 27 4.10 123.81 11.77
C VAL A 27 3.72 124.99 10.88
N MET A 28 3.20 124.75 9.67
CA MET A 28 2.73 125.81 8.75
C MET A 28 1.66 126.71 9.38
N LYS A 29 0.77 126.15 10.20
CA LYS A 29 -0.31 126.90 10.87
C LYS A 29 0.20 128.00 11.82
N ARG A 30 1.47 127.97 12.24
CA ARG A 30 2.08 128.95 13.16
C ARG A 30 2.86 130.06 12.45
N GLY A 31 3.04 129.97 11.14
CA GLY A 31 3.98 130.81 10.39
C GLY A 31 5.37 130.15 10.37
N TRP A 32 5.96 130.08 9.19
CA TRP A 32 7.16 129.29 8.89
C TRP A 32 8.05 130.04 7.91
N GLU A 33 9.38 129.92 8.04
CA GLU A 33 10.36 130.45 7.08
C GLU A 33 11.02 129.37 6.21
N ARG A 34 11.48 129.71 4.99
CA ARG A 34 12.03 128.73 4.02
C ARG A 34 13.09 127.78 4.61
N LYS A 35 13.86 128.22 5.61
CA LYS A 35 14.86 127.40 6.30
C LYS A 35 14.24 126.23 7.06
N ASP A 36 13.12 126.44 7.75
CA ASP A 36 12.41 125.42 8.51
C ASP A 36 11.97 124.25 7.60
N LEU A 37 11.77 124.50 6.29
CA LEU A 37 11.43 123.47 5.29
C LEU A 37 12.56 122.57 4.95
N LEU A 38 13.70 123.17 4.70
CA LEU A 38 14.87 122.42 4.32
C LEU A 38 15.35 121.58 5.51
N GLU A 39 15.22 122.09 6.74
CA GLU A 39 15.45 121.29 7.96
C GLU A 39 14.40 120.19 8.13
N PHE A 40 13.11 120.46 7.93
CA PHE A 40 12.07 119.45 8.00
C PHE A 40 12.24 118.33 6.95
N MET A 41 12.56 118.68 5.70
CA MET A 41 12.81 117.70 4.64
C MET A 41 14.02 116.82 4.96
N LYS A 42 15.12 117.41 5.44
CA LYS A 42 16.28 116.63 5.91
C LYS A 42 15.94 115.76 7.11
N ALA A 43 15.10 116.24 8.03
CA ALA A 43 14.66 115.47 9.19
C ALA A 43 13.78 114.28 8.77
N ILE A 44 12.89 114.44 7.78
CA ILE A 44 12.14 113.32 7.20
C ILE A 44 13.10 112.32 6.58
N GLU A 45 14.02 112.78 5.72
CA GLU A 45 14.97 111.89 5.04
C GLU A 45 15.82 111.12 6.05
N ALA A 46 16.33 111.78 7.09
CA ALA A 46 17.06 111.15 8.18
C ALA A 46 16.19 110.17 9.00
N SER A 47 14.90 110.49 9.21
CA SER A 47 13.98 109.64 9.97
C SER A 47 13.66 108.33 9.25
N TYR A 48 13.65 108.35 7.92
CA TYR A 48 13.41 107.17 7.10
C TYR A 48 14.69 106.54 6.56
N TYR A 49 15.87 107.09 6.87
CA TYR A 49 17.16 106.54 6.44
C TYR A 49 17.35 105.11 6.98
N GLY A 50 17.66 104.17 6.08
CA GLY A 50 17.78 102.76 6.41
C GLY A 50 16.45 102.01 6.60
N THR A 51 15.32 102.69 6.51
CA THR A 51 13.99 102.05 6.42
C THR A 51 13.68 101.71 4.95
N PRO A 52 12.77 100.76 4.67
CA PRO A 52 12.35 100.48 3.31
C PRO A 52 11.47 101.57 2.69
N ILE A 53 11.16 102.65 3.43
CA ILE A 53 10.26 103.73 3.02
C ILE A 53 11.08 104.92 2.56
N SER A 54 10.72 105.51 1.42
CA SER A 54 11.20 106.84 1.01
C SER A 54 10.01 107.75 0.69
N ILE A 55 10.13 109.02 1.08
CA ILE A 55 9.06 110.02 0.91
C ILE A 55 9.59 111.23 0.16
N ASN A 56 8.92 111.61 -0.92
CA ASN A 56 9.22 112.78 -1.73
C ASN A 56 8.03 113.74 -1.75
N ILE A 57 8.30 115.04 -1.68
CA ILE A 57 7.29 116.10 -1.71
C ILE A 57 7.43 116.89 -3.01
N TYR A 58 6.31 117.14 -3.68
CA TYR A 58 6.25 117.92 -4.93
C TYR A 58 5.28 119.09 -4.79
N ARG A 59 5.69 120.30 -5.18
CA ARG A 59 4.83 121.49 -5.20
C ARG A 59 4.03 121.59 -6.50
N SER A 60 2.80 122.08 -6.38
CA SER A 60 2.01 122.53 -7.53
C SER A 60 2.42 123.92 -7.98
N ASN A 61 1.97 124.30 -9.18
CA ASN A 61 2.24 125.63 -9.72
C ASN A 61 1.63 126.74 -8.83
N LEU A 62 0.46 126.49 -8.22
CA LEU A 62 -0.18 127.43 -7.28
C LEU A 62 0.71 127.76 -6.07
N VAL A 63 1.43 126.76 -5.54
CA VAL A 63 2.30 126.94 -4.38
C VAL A 63 3.65 127.56 -4.79
N ARG A 64 4.17 127.22 -5.98
CA ARG A 64 5.41 127.81 -6.50
C ARG A 64 5.28 129.31 -6.75
N GLU A 65 4.12 129.75 -7.24
CA GLU A 65 3.83 131.18 -7.47
C GLU A 65 3.93 132.02 -6.19
N LEU A 66 3.56 131.45 -5.03
CA LEU A 66 3.58 132.18 -3.75
C LEU A 66 4.88 131.99 -2.97
N PHE A 67 5.51 130.82 -3.06
CA PHE A 67 6.60 130.41 -2.14
C PHE A 67 7.88 129.93 -2.83
N GLY A 68 7.94 130.00 -4.16
CA GLY A 68 9.09 129.57 -4.97
C GLY A 68 9.30 128.05 -5.03
N ASP A 69 10.43 127.65 -5.61
CA ASP A 69 10.81 126.25 -5.80
C ASP A 69 11.53 125.64 -4.59
N ILE A 70 11.46 124.31 -4.51
CA ILE A 70 12.19 123.45 -3.58
C ILE A 70 12.95 122.39 -4.39
N PRO A 71 14.01 121.75 -3.84
CA PRO A 71 14.63 120.61 -4.49
C PRO A 71 13.60 119.46 -4.61
N GLU A 72 13.24 119.07 -5.85
CA GLU A 72 12.28 117.99 -6.13
C GLU A 72 12.90 117.00 -7.13
N PRO A 73 12.63 115.68 -7.00
CA PRO A 73 13.03 114.70 -8.02
C PRO A 73 12.33 114.90 -9.37
N GLU A 74 12.82 114.22 -10.42
CA GLU A 74 12.24 114.28 -11.76
C GLU A 74 10.82 113.69 -11.80
N LYS A 75 9.87 114.41 -12.41
CA LYS A 75 8.44 114.05 -12.46
C LYS A 75 8.18 113.04 -13.59
N THR A 76 7.40 111.99 -13.30
CA THR A 76 6.95 110.96 -14.28
C THR A 76 5.49 111.15 -14.68
N LYS A 77 4.99 110.40 -15.69
CA LYS A 77 3.57 110.40 -16.09
C LYS A 77 2.58 110.14 -14.94
N LEU A 78 2.97 109.35 -13.93
CA LEU A 78 2.13 109.11 -12.75
C LEU A 78 1.91 110.39 -11.93
N HIS A 79 2.92 111.27 -11.86
CA HIS A 79 2.80 112.56 -11.16
C HIS A 79 1.84 113.50 -11.90
N GLU A 80 1.89 113.53 -13.24
CA GLU A 80 0.96 114.32 -14.06
C GLU A 80 -0.50 113.89 -13.86
N LEU A 81 -0.75 112.58 -13.76
CA LEU A 81 -2.09 112.04 -13.44
C LEU A 81 -2.50 112.39 -12.00
N ALA A 82 -1.58 112.30 -11.03
CA ALA A 82 -1.88 112.61 -9.64
C ALA A 82 -2.24 114.09 -9.42
N PHE A 83 -1.61 115.01 -10.14
CA PHE A 83 -1.97 116.44 -10.12
C PHE A 83 -3.39 116.73 -10.62
N LYS A 84 -4.02 115.81 -11.36
CA LYS A 84 -5.46 115.90 -11.72
C LYS A 84 -6.39 115.55 -10.56
N GLY A 85 -5.86 115.22 -9.39
CA GLY A 85 -6.60 115.06 -8.15
C GLY A 85 -6.97 113.62 -7.78
N GLN A 86 -6.47 112.62 -8.50
CA GLN A 86 -6.66 111.19 -8.20
C GLN A 86 -5.35 110.55 -7.71
N PRO A 87 -5.35 109.87 -6.54
CA PRO A 87 -4.19 109.12 -6.07
C PRO A 87 -3.73 108.09 -7.11
N GLN A 88 -2.43 107.92 -7.27
CA GLN A 88 -1.87 106.90 -8.16
C GLN A 88 -1.14 105.84 -7.33
N MET A 89 -1.40 104.57 -7.65
CA MET A 89 -0.74 103.43 -7.02
C MET A 89 -0.19 102.48 -8.07
N VAL A 90 1.08 102.12 -7.95
CA VAL A 90 1.75 101.15 -8.83
C VAL A 90 2.58 100.20 -7.98
N PHE A 91 2.49 98.90 -8.27
CA PHE A 91 3.34 97.88 -7.67
C PHE A 91 4.07 97.12 -8.79
N SER A 92 5.40 97.24 -8.81
CA SER A 92 6.27 96.48 -9.73
C SER A 92 7.55 96.08 -9.02
N ASP A 93 8.04 94.86 -9.25
CA ASP A 93 9.34 94.38 -8.77
C ASP A 93 9.62 94.64 -7.28
N TYR A 94 8.64 94.31 -6.42
CA TYR A 94 8.66 94.53 -4.95
C TYR A 94 8.67 95.99 -4.49
N LEU A 95 8.62 96.96 -5.40
CA LEU A 95 8.51 98.37 -5.10
C LEU A 95 7.05 98.82 -5.19
N TYR A 96 6.51 99.28 -4.05
CA TYR A 96 5.17 99.87 -3.97
C TYR A 96 5.28 101.39 -3.97
N THR A 97 4.74 102.05 -5.00
CA THR A 97 4.72 103.52 -5.10
C THR A 97 3.29 104.02 -4.94
N TYR A 98 3.09 104.93 -3.99
CA TYR A 98 1.82 105.58 -3.72
C TYR A 98 1.97 107.09 -3.75
N ILE A 99 1.19 107.77 -4.60
CA ILE A 99 1.23 109.22 -4.80
C ILE A 99 -0.12 109.79 -4.40
N ILE A 100 -0.16 110.64 -3.38
CA ILE A 100 -1.39 111.28 -2.90
C ILE A 100 -1.37 112.80 -3.21
N PRO A 101 -2.44 113.34 -3.84
CA PRO A 101 -2.58 114.77 -4.03
C PRO A 101 -3.07 115.45 -2.75
N VAL A 102 -2.41 116.54 -2.37
CA VAL A 102 -2.78 117.39 -1.25
C VAL A 102 -3.80 118.42 -1.74
N LYS A 103 -5.05 118.31 -1.29
CA LYS A 103 -6.14 119.22 -1.67
C LYS A 103 -6.31 120.34 -0.64
N ALA A 104 -6.58 121.56 -1.09
CA ALA A 104 -6.78 122.72 -0.24
C ALA A 104 -8.09 122.63 0.57
N GLU A 105 -8.01 122.90 1.88
CA GLU A 105 -9.16 123.01 2.78
C GLU A 105 -9.45 124.48 3.12
N LYS A 106 -10.60 124.78 3.75
CA LYS A 106 -10.99 126.15 4.18
C LYS A 106 -9.90 126.87 4.97
N ASP A 107 -9.19 126.17 5.85
CA ASP A 107 -8.09 126.75 6.64
C ASP A 107 -6.88 127.10 5.77
N CYS A 108 -6.60 126.32 4.71
CA CYS A 108 -5.49 126.55 3.78
C CYS A 108 -5.64 127.88 3.04
N LEU A 109 -6.88 128.33 2.83
CA LEU A 109 -7.18 129.60 2.15
C LEU A 109 -6.71 130.83 2.93
N ARG A 110 -6.31 130.69 4.20
CA ARG A 110 -5.67 131.78 4.96
C ARG A 110 -4.27 132.13 4.43
N CYS A 111 -3.51 131.13 3.96
CA CYS A 111 -2.14 131.30 3.44
C CYS A 111 -2.06 131.21 1.91
N HIS A 112 -2.99 130.50 1.28
CA HIS A 112 -3.01 130.23 -0.16
C HIS A 112 -4.13 131.01 -0.86
N VAL A 113 -3.97 132.34 -0.97
CA VAL A 113 -5.01 133.25 -1.51
C VAL A 113 -5.29 133.07 -3.01
N ASN A 114 -4.43 132.37 -3.75
CA ASN A 114 -4.62 132.03 -5.17
C ASN A 114 -5.32 130.66 -5.38
N ALA A 115 -5.74 129.99 -4.31
CA ALA A 115 -6.38 128.67 -4.38
C ALA A 115 -7.87 128.75 -4.02
N VAL A 116 -8.64 127.76 -4.47
CA VAL A 116 -10.00 127.49 -4.00
C VAL A 116 -10.02 126.17 -3.24
N GLU A 117 -11.03 125.98 -2.40
CA GLU A 117 -11.21 124.71 -1.70
C GLU A 117 -11.26 123.56 -2.71
N GLY A 118 -10.42 122.53 -2.50
CA GLY A 118 -10.22 121.40 -3.41
C GLY A 118 -9.04 121.49 -4.38
N SER A 119 -8.40 122.66 -4.54
CA SER A 119 -7.21 122.81 -5.41
C SER A 119 -6.04 121.93 -4.94
N VAL A 120 -5.31 121.29 -5.87
CA VAL A 120 -4.13 120.48 -5.53
C VAL A 120 -2.93 121.40 -5.28
N LEU A 121 -2.49 121.45 -4.03
CA LEU A 121 -1.36 122.27 -3.56
C LEU A 121 0.00 121.56 -3.77
N GLY A 122 0.00 120.24 -3.81
CA GLY A 122 1.21 119.44 -3.99
C GLY A 122 0.92 117.95 -4.00
N LEU A 123 1.96 117.14 -4.13
CA LEU A 123 1.89 115.67 -4.02
C LEU A 123 2.84 115.20 -2.93
N VAL A 124 2.45 114.14 -2.23
CA VAL A 124 3.34 113.35 -1.39
C VAL A 124 3.46 111.97 -2.03
N GLU A 125 4.66 111.60 -2.46
CA GLU A 125 4.98 110.27 -2.95
C GLU A 125 5.63 109.48 -1.82
N THR A 126 5.09 108.30 -1.53
CA THR A 126 5.70 107.31 -0.63
C THR A 126 6.03 106.04 -1.43
N ARG A 127 7.31 105.64 -1.42
CA ARG A 127 7.78 104.39 -2.02
C ARG A 127 8.21 103.41 -0.92
N ILE A 128 7.78 102.15 -1.02
CA ILE A 128 8.10 101.09 -0.07
C ILE A 128 8.76 99.92 -0.81
N ASN A 129 10.02 99.60 -0.47
CA ASN A 129 10.72 98.42 -0.99
C ASN A 129 10.44 97.19 -0.11
N LEU A 130 9.60 96.27 -0.59
CA LEU A 130 9.15 95.09 0.14
C LEU A 130 10.11 93.88 0.02
N ALA A 131 11.19 93.98 -0.76
CA ALA A 131 12.12 92.85 -0.96
C ALA A 131 12.79 92.40 0.36
N THR A 132 13.08 93.35 1.26
CA THR A 132 13.66 93.08 2.58
C THR A 132 12.69 92.41 3.55
N PHE A 133 11.37 92.60 3.37
CA PHE A 133 10.34 91.93 4.17
C PHE A 133 10.19 90.45 3.78
N ALA A 134 10.24 90.15 2.48
CA ALA A 134 10.08 88.78 1.98
C ALA A 134 11.19 87.83 2.47
N THR A 135 12.43 88.30 2.55
CA THR A 135 13.58 87.50 2.97
C THR A 135 13.60 87.22 4.49
N LYS A 136 13.21 88.18 5.33
CA LYS A 136 13.10 87.98 6.79
C LYS A 136 11.94 87.08 7.19
N ILE A 137 10.79 87.16 6.50
CA ILE A 137 9.65 86.26 6.78
C ILE A 137 10.03 84.80 6.48
N LYS A 138 10.84 84.56 5.43
CA LYS A 138 11.29 83.21 5.07
C LYS A 138 12.21 82.58 6.12
N SER A 139 13.08 83.36 6.77
CA SER A 139 14.01 82.83 7.80
C SER A 139 13.37 82.65 9.17
N LEU A 140 12.38 83.47 9.54
CA LEU A 140 11.63 83.30 10.79
C LEU A 140 10.68 82.08 10.72
N PHE A 141 10.05 81.85 9.57
CA PHE A 141 9.21 80.66 9.39
C PHE A 141 10.04 79.36 9.42
N SER A 142 11.26 79.36 8.87
CA SER A 142 12.12 78.16 8.92
C SER A 142 12.57 77.84 10.34
N LEU A 143 12.86 78.84 11.18
CA LEU A 143 13.26 78.62 12.57
C LEU A 143 12.09 78.14 13.45
N LEU A 144 10.88 78.67 13.25
CA LEU A 144 9.69 78.27 14.00
C LEU A 144 9.21 76.85 13.62
N LEU A 145 9.47 76.40 12.38
CA LEU A 145 9.21 75.02 11.95
C LEU A 145 10.20 74.01 12.53
N LEU A 146 11.43 74.44 12.82
CA LEU A 146 12.48 73.57 13.36
C LEU A 146 12.26 73.20 14.83
N LEU A 147 11.65 74.07 15.64
CA LEU A 147 11.48 73.80 17.07
C LEU A 147 10.51 72.63 17.35
N PRO A 148 9.31 72.59 16.74
CA PRO A 148 8.46 71.40 16.77
C PRO A 148 9.18 70.22 16.13
N ALA A 149 9.89 70.39 15.02
CA ALA A 149 10.59 69.28 14.38
C ALA A 149 11.64 68.63 15.28
N VAL A 150 12.39 69.40 16.09
CA VAL A 150 13.38 68.84 17.04
C VAL A 150 12.69 68.19 18.24
N VAL A 151 11.65 68.81 18.81
CA VAL A 151 10.91 68.22 19.94
C VAL A 151 10.16 66.96 19.51
N PHE A 152 9.52 66.98 18.34
CA PHE A 152 8.93 65.80 17.72
C PHE A 152 10.00 64.77 17.36
N SER A 153 11.18 65.16 16.87
CA SER A 153 12.26 64.21 16.59
C SER A 153 12.78 63.55 17.86
N LEU A 154 12.91 64.26 18.98
CA LEU A 154 13.33 63.70 20.26
C LEU A 154 12.25 62.80 20.88
N LEU A 155 10.98 63.22 20.83
CA LEU A 155 9.85 62.39 21.24
C LEU A 155 9.71 61.16 20.35
N PHE A 156 9.90 61.30 19.04
CA PHE A 156 9.87 60.21 18.07
C PHE A 156 11.07 59.28 18.26
N LEU A 157 12.25 59.79 18.58
CA LEU A 157 13.41 58.98 18.92
C LEU A 157 13.20 58.24 20.25
N ALA A 158 12.61 58.88 21.26
CA ALA A 158 12.24 58.23 22.52
C ALA A 158 11.13 57.18 22.32
N LEU A 159 10.16 57.46 21.45
CA LEU A 159 9.10 56.52 21.07
C LEU A 159 9.68 55.35 20.28
N ILE A 160 10.61 55.59 19.35
CA ILE A 160 11.34 54.55 18.60
C ILE A 160 12.22 53.74 19.54
N MET A 161 12.92 54.37 20.50
CA MET A 161 13.75 53.64 21.46
C MET A 161 12.88 52.80 22.41
N LYS A 162 11.74 53.33 22.87
CA LYS A 162 10.77 52.58 23.69
C LYS A 162 10.11 51.48 22.88
N PHE A 163 9.71 51.74 21.64
CA PHE A 163 9.17 50.75 20.71
C PHE A 163 10.20 49.68 20.39
N ARG A 164 11.46 50.06 20.11
CA ARG A 164 12.57 49.13 19.89
C ARG A 164 12.87 48.31 21.14
N SER A 165 12.83 48.92 22.33
CA SER A 165 12.99 48.22 23.61
C SER A 165 11.86 47.21 23.84
N VAL A 166 10.61 47.59 23.57
CA VAL A 166 9.44 46.71 23.69
C VAL A 166 9.50 45.60 22.63
N MET A 167 9.87 45.92 21.39
CA MET A 167 10.04 44.94 20.33
C MET A 167 11.20 43.99 20.59
N LEU A 168 12.30 44.45 21.19
CA LEU A 168 13.42 43.61 21.61
C LEU A 168 13.03 42.73 22.80
N SER A 169 12.34 43.26 23.81
CA SER A 169 11.89 42.46 24.94
C SER A 169 10.83 41.43 24.51
N MET A 170 9.90 41.81 23.63
CA MET A 170 8.93 40.87 23.03
C MET A 170 9.63 39.85 22.13
N SER A 171 10.65 40.25 21.37
CA SER A 171 11.44 39.33 20.55
C SER A 171 12.24 38.35 21.40
N GLU A 172 12.83 38.78 22.52
CA GLU A 172 13.51 37.90 23.47
C GLU A 172 12.51 36.98 24.19
N GLU A 173 11.34 37.49 24.58
CA GLU A 173 10.28 36.70 25.21
C GLU A 173 9.68 35.66 24.24
N ILE A 174 9.43 36.04 22.98
CA ILE A 174 9.01 35.11 21.92
C ILE A 174 10.14 34.11 21.63
N SER A 175 11.39 34.55 21.47
CA SER A 175 12.51 33.66 21.18
C SER A 175 12.75 32.64 22.29
N LYS A 176 12.67 33.06 23.54
CA LYS A 176 12.84 32.19 24.71
C LYS A 176 11.70 31.18 24.83
N ASN A 177 10.45 31.63 24.59
CA ASN A 177 9.30 30.75 24.56
C ASN A 177 9.31 29.79 23.36
N VAL A 178 9.93 30.17 22.23
CA VAL A 178 10.13 29.29 21.06
C VAL A 178 11.20 28.23 21.32
N GLU A 179 12.27 28.56 22.04
CA GLU A 179 13.30 27.60 22.45
C GLU A 179 12.79 26.57 23.48
N ASP A 180 11.76 26.92 24.26
CA ASP A 180 11.14 26.03 25.26
C ASP A 180 10.02 25.14 24.70
N ILE A 181 9.66 25.23 23.40
CA ILE A 181 8.60 24.41 22.79
C ILE A 181 9.06 22.95 22.67
N LYS A 182 8.30 22.04 23.30
CA LYS A 182 8.52 20.59 23.17
C LYS A 182 7.32 19.84 22.59
N TYR A 183 6.10 20.38 22.67
CA TYR A 183 4.88 19.75 22.15
C TYR A 183 3.99 20.73 21.37
N VAL A 184 3.09 20.19 20.52
CA VAL A 184 2.18 21.00 19.67
C VAL A 184 1.14 21.77 20.50
N GLU A 185 0.81 21.28 21.69
CA GLU A 185 -0.10 21.94 22.65
C GLU A 185 0.48 23.23 23.22
N ASP A 186 1.81 23.40 23.23
CA ASP A 186 2.48 24.60 23.73
C ASP A 186 2.29 25.83 22.79
N VAL A 187 1.80 25.61 21.56
CA VAL A 187 1.52 26.65 20.57
C VAL A 187 0.36 27.56 21.01
N GLU A 188 -0.58 27.04 21.81
CA GLU A 188 -1.72 27.80 22.33
C GLU A 188 -1.28 28.93 23.29
N ASN A 189 -0.17 28.73 24.00
CA ASN A 189 0.40 29.72 24.92
C ASN A 189 0.95 30.94 24.16
N ILE A 190 1.52 30.74 22.96
CA ILE A 190 1.99 31.83 22.10
C ILE A 190 0.81 32.62 21.51
N ILE A 191 -0.27 31.94 21.12
CA ILE A 191 -1.47 32.56 20.57
C ILE A 191 -2.13 33.48 21.62
N ASN A 192 -2.16 33.06 22.89
CA ASN A 192 -2.73 33.87 23.97
C ASN A 192 -1.85 35.05 24.41
N LEU A 193 -0.52 34.95 24.33
CA LEU A 193 0.40 36.06 24.64
C LEU A 193 0.24 37.25 23.68
N VAL A 194 -0.04 36.99 22.40
CA VAL A 194 -0.15 38.03 21.35
C VAL A 194 -1.54 38.69 21.31
N LYS A 195 -2.53 38.11 22.00
CA LYS A 195 -3.95 38.53 21.99
C LYS A 195 -4.20 39.96 22.50
N ASN A 196 -3.25 40.54 23.25
CA ASN A 196 -3.33 41.91 23.79
C ASN A 196 -2.55 42.96 22.98
N SER A 197 -2.18 42.66 21.73
CA SER A 197 -1.36 43.55 20.90
C SER A 197 -2.19 44.50 20.03
N TYR A 198 -1.61 45.66 19.67
CA TYR A 198 -2.21 46.72 18.85
C TYR A 198 -2.73 46.23 17.48
N GLU A 199 -3.80 46.87 16.96
CA GLU A 199 -4.49 46.49 15.70
C GLU A 199 -3.57 46.35 14.48
N GLU A 200 -2.46 47.08 14.43
CA GLU A 200 -1.50 47.06 13.32
C GLU A 200 -0.74 45.74 13.19
N ILE A 201 -0.69 44.94 14.26
CA ILE A 201 -0.05 43.61 14.30
C ILE A 201 -1.07 42.50 14.01
N LYS A 202 -2.37 42.81 13.94
CA LYS A 202 -3.44 41.85 13.63
C LYS A 202 -3.20 41.01 12.37
N PRO A 203 -2.66 41.54 11.25
CA PRO A 203 -2.35 40.71 10.08
C PRO A 203 -1.23 39.69 10.35
N ILE A 204 -0.26 40.04 11.20
CA ILE A 204 0.81 39.13 11.63
C ILE A 204 0.24 38.08 12.59
N TYR A 205 -0.67 38.47 13.48
CA TYR A 205 -1.41 37.53 14.33
C TYR A 205 -2.25 36.56 13.50
N GLU A 206 -3.02 37.03 12.52
CA GLU A 206 -3.81 36.18 11.62
C GLU A 206 -2.90 35.27 10.78
N ALA A 207 -1.73 35.76 10.35
CA ALA A 207 -0.75 34.95 9.63
C ALA A 207 -0.09 33.88 10.53
N ILE A 208 0.25 34.20 11.78
CA ILE A 208 0.80 33.26 12.76
C ILE A 208 -0.28 32.25 13.18
N GLN A 209 -1.52 32.67 13.37
CA GLN A 209 -2.65 31.78 13.66
C GLN A 209 -2.90 30.84 12.47
N SER A 210 -2.91 31.35 11.24
CA SER A 210 -3.03 30.53 10.03
C SER A 210 -1.85 29.58 9.84
N LEU A 211 -0.63 30.02 10.20
CA LEU A 211 0.55 29.17 10.20
C LEU A 211 0.45 28.10 11.30
N GLY A 212 -0.03 28.44 12.49
CA GLY A 212 -0.27 27.51 13.59
C GLY A 212 -1.34 26.48 13.24
N GLU A 213 -2.44 26.89 12.61
CA GLU A 213 -3.48 25.99 12.08
C GLU A 213 -2.94 25.10 10.96
N LYS A 214 -2.12 25.63 10.04
CA LYS A 214 -1.45 24.84 8.99
C LYS A 214 -0.40 23.88 9.55
N ILE A 215 0.37 24.30 10.56
CA ILE A 215 1.33 23.42 11.23
C ILE A 215 0.58 22.33 12.00
N LYS A 216 -0.53 22.66 12.65
CA LYS A 216 -1.42 21.69 13.29
C LYS A 216 -1.97 20.71 12.25
N SER A 217 -2.48 21.17 11.11
CA SER A 217 -2.98 20.26 10.05
C SER A 217 -1.87 19.39 9.46
N ILE A 218 -0.67 19.94 9.21
CA ILE A 218 0.48 19.19 8.69
C ILE A 218 1.03 18.20 9.73
N ALA A 219 1.06 18.56 11.02
CA ALA A 219 1.48 17.69 12.11
C ALA A 219 0.46 16.56 12.34
N ILE A 220 -0.84 16.85 12.21
CA ILE A 220 -1.91 15.86 12.21
C ILE A 220 -1.76 14.91 11.02
N ASP A 221 -1.59 15.43 9.81
CA ASP A 221 -1.37 14.63 8.60
C ASP A 221 -0.14 13.74 8.74
N ARG A 222 0.96 14.27 9.30
CA ARG A 222 2.18 13.48 9.56
C ARG A 222 1.96 12.40 10.62
N LYS A 223 1.24 12.69 11.71
CA LYS A 223 0.94 11.70 12.76
C LYS A 223 0.00 10.61 12.23
N VAL A 224 -0.97 10.97 11.39
CA VAL A 224 -1.81 10.02 10.65
C VAL A 224 -0.97 9.19 9.68
N LEU A 225 -0.06 9.81 8.92
CA LEU A 225 0.83 9.09 7.99
C LEU A 225 1.82 8.17 8.70
N GLU A 226 2.41 8.59 9.83
CA GLU A 226 3.31 7.78 10.65
C GLU A 226 2.57 6.60 11.27
N LEU A 227 1.33 6.82 11.75
CA LEU A 227 0.44 5.75 12.20
C LEU A 227 0.09 4.79 11.06
N GLU A 228 -0.33 5.28 9.89
CA GLU A 228 -0.59 4.47 8.71
C GLU A 228 0.65 3.66 8.32
N THR A 229 1.83 4.28 8.27
CA THR A 229 3.09 3.62 7.89
C THR A 229 3.49 2.54 8.90
N GLN A 230 3.46 2.83 10.21
CA GLN A 230 3.76 1.83 11.25
C GLN A 230 2.78 0.66 11.24
N LEU A 231 1.52 0.92 10.89
CA LEU A 231 0.48 -0.08 10.78
C LEU A 231 0.62 -0.92 9.49
N PHE A 232 0.96 -0.29 8.35
CA PHE A 232 1.25 -0.99 7.08
C PHE A 232 2.51 -1.86 7.16
N GLU A 233 3.56 -1.41 7.83
CA GLU A 233 4.79 -2.19 8.04
C GLU A 233 4.56 -3.47 8.87
N ARG A 234 3.48 -3.51 9.66
CA ARG A 234 3.14 -4.64 10.54
C ARG A 234 2.06 -5.57 9.97
N ILE A 235 1.34 -5.17 8.93
CA ILE A 235 0.48 -6.09 8.16
C ILE A 235 1.36 -7.02 7.33
N ILE A 236 1.86 -8.08 7.94
CA ILE A 236 2.49 -9.17 7.21
C ILE A 236 1.42 -10.22 6.95
N VAL A 237 0.92 -10.28 5.72
CA VAL A 237 0.05 -11.38 5.28
C VAL A 237 0.93 -12.63 5.12
N THR A 238 1.07 -13.40 6.19
CA THR A 238 1.73 -14.72 6.17
C THR A 238 0.71 -15.83 5.92
N SER A 239 1.15 -17.02 5.49
CA SER A 239 0.27 -18.19 5.31
C SER A 239 -0.54 -18.57 6.56
N LYS A 240 0.05 -18.39 7.75
CA LYS A 240 -0.62 -18.67 9.05
C LYS A 240 -1.78 -17.71 9.35
N THR A 241 -1.69 -16.48 8.85
CA THR A 241 -2.71 -15.42 8.98
C THR A 241 -3.99 -15.73 8.21
N ILE A 242 -3.92 -16.65 7.23
CA ILE A 242 -5.00 -16.98 6.30
C ILE A 242 -5.89 -18.10 6.89
N GLU A 243 -5.32 -19.08 7.59
CA GLU A 243 -6.09 -20.20 8.18
C GLU A 243 -6.97 -19.76 9.37
N GLU A 244 -6.51 -18.77 10.16
CA GLU A 244 -7.19 -18.30 11.39
C GLU A 244 -7.33 -16.77 11.40
N TRP A 245 -8.08 -16.21 10.44
CA TRP A 245 -8.23 -14.76 10.29
C TRP A 245 -8.77 -14.06 11.56
N HIS A 246 -9.58 -14.73 12.37
CA HIS A 246 -10.07 -14.19 13.65
C HIS A 246 -8.92 -13.89 14.64
N GLU A 247 -7.91 -14.76 14.71
CA GLU A 247 -6.74 -14.55 15.59
C GLU A 247 -5.87 -13.40 15.09
N TYR A 248 -5.77 -13.24 13.77
CA TYR A 248 -5.14 -12.08 13.18
C TYR A 248 -5.86 -10.78 13.56
N VAL A 249 -7.19 -10.73 13.46
CA VAL A 249 -7.97 -9.56 13.89
C VAL A 249 -7.79 -9.27 15.37
N LYS A 250 -7.77 -10.28 16.24
CA LYS A 250 -7.48 -10.09 17.67
C LYS A 250 -6.10 -9.49 17.91
N SER A 251 -5.08 -9.95 17.17
CA SER A 251 -3.72 -9.40 17.27
C SER A 251 -3.65 -7.95 16.81
N LEU A 252 -4.30 -7.62 15.69
CA LEU A 252 -4.40 -6.25 15.18
C LEU A 252 -5.09 -5.32 16.20
N ILE A 253 -6.23 -5.73 16.76
CA ILE A 253 -6.94 -4.92 17.76
C ILE A 253 -6.08 -4.71 19.01
N LYS A 254 -5.33 -5.73 19.44
CA LYS A 254 -4.41 -5.61 20.57
C LYS A 254 -3.28 -4.61 20.30
N GLU A 255 -2.73 -4.61 19.09
CA GLU A 255 -1.73 -3.63 18.68
C GLU A 255 -2.32 -2.22 18.57
N MET A 256 -3.50 -2.08 17.98
CA MET A 256 -4.20 -0.79 17.87
C MET A 256 -4.57 -0.22 19.25
N ASN A 257 -4.91 -1.06 20.22
CA ASN A 257 -5.16 -0.66 21.61
C ASN A 257 -3.94 -0.05 22.32
N SER A 258 -2.72 -0.25 21.80
CA SER A 258 -1.54 0.47 22.30
C SER A 258 -1.48 1.93 21.86
N MET A 259 -2.28 2.31 20.86
CA MET A 259 -2.32 3.64 20.28
C MET A 259 -3.62 4.38 20.61
N ILE A 260 -4.78 3.71 20.48
CA ILE A 260 -6.11 4.25 20.78
C ILE A 260 -6.93 3.18 21.49
N THR A 261 -7.61 3.54 22.58
CA THR A 261 -8.48 2.63 23.34
C THR A 261 -9.70 2.24 22.50
N ILE A 262 -9.72 0.98 22.05
CA ILE A 262 -10.77 0.38 21.24
C ILE A 262 -11.43 -0.72 22.04
N ASP A 263 -12.71 -0.55 22.35
CA ASP A 263 -13.44 -1.51 23.15
C ASP A 263 -14.06 -2.62 22.30
N ILE A 264 -14.64 -2.22 21.16
CA ILE A 264 -15.42 -3.12 20.32
C ILE A 264 -14.97 -2.92 18.88
N VAL A 265 -14.73 -4.01 18.16
CA VAL A 265 -14.66 -3.99 16.69
C VAL A 265 -15.66 -5.02 16.21
N PHE A 266 -16.49 -4.67 15.24
CA PHE A 266 -17.31 -5.66 14.57
C PHE A 266 -17.04 -5.63 13.08
N VAL A 267 -17.12 -6.81 12.48
CA VAL A 267 -16.95 -7.01 11.05
C VAL A 267 -18.15 -7.81 10.57
N MET A 268 -18.85 -7.28 9.60
CA MET A 268 -19.93 -7.97 8.93
C MET A 268 -19.50 -8.36 7.52
N PHE A 269 -19.87 -9.57 7.13
CA PHE A 269 -19.76 -10.04 5.76
C PHE A 269 -21.10 -10.55 5.25
N LEU A 270 -21.38 -10.23 4.00
CA LEU A 270 -22.49 -10.81 3.25
C LEU A 270 -22.07 -12.16 2.67
N GLU A 271 -22.75 -13.24 3.07
CA GLU A 271 -22.63 -14.57 2.46
C GLU A 271 -23.94 -14.93 1.74
N ASP A 272 -23.94 -15.93 0.86
CA ASP A 272 -25.03 -16.21 -0.11
C ASP A 272 -26.45 -16.12 0.50
N ARG A 273 -26.68 -16.71 1.68
CA ARG A 273 -27.99 -16.72 2.37
C ARG A 273 -27.97 -16.21 3.81
N GLU A 274 -26.82 -15.79 4.33
CA GLU A 274 -26.65 -15.41 5.74
C GLU A 274 -25.83 -14.13 5.85
N LEU A 275 -26.13 -13.33 6.87
CA LEU A 275 -25.32 -12.18 7.28
C LEU A 275 -24.55 -12.57 8.52
N ARG A 276 -23.23 -12.71 8.41
CA ARG A 276 -22.38 -13.04 9.56
C ARG A 276 -21.74 -11.78 10.10
N VAL A 277 -21.90 -11.57 11.40
CA VAL A 277 -21.30 -10.47 12.15
C VAL A 277 -20.38 -11.05 13.20
N ASP A 278 -19.07 -10.85 13.03
CA ASP A 278 -18.06 -11.19 14.03
C ASP A 278 -17.80 -9.94 14.89
N VAL A 279 -18.12 -10.04 16.18
CA VAL A 279 -17.90 -8.98 17.17
C VAL A 279 -16.70 -9.35 18.04
N PHE A 280 -15.68 -8.53 17.97
CA PHE A 280 -14.44 -8.61 18.74
C PHE A 280 -14.51 -7.66 19.93
N TRP A 281 -14.43 -8.22 21.12
CA TRP A 281 -14.45 -7.51 22.39
C TRP A 281 -13.04 -7.44 22.95
N TYR A 282 -12.60 -6.26 23.37
CA TYR A 282 -11.32 -6.14 24.05
C TYR A 282 -11.38 -6.79 25.44
N LYS A 283 -12.39 -6.45 26.26
CA LYS A 283 -12.69 -7.08 27.55
C LYS A 283 -13.80 -8.13 27.42
N ARG A 284 -14.02 -8.94 28.45
CA ARG A 284 -15.13 -9.91 28.49
C ARG A 284 -16.47 -9.17 28.63
N ALA A 285 -17.40 -9.44 27.72
CA ALA A 285 -18.76 -8.89 27.74
C ALA A 285 -19.77 -9.89 28.32
N GLU A 286 -20.67 -9.41 29.18
CA GLU A 286 -21.82 -10.16 29.69
C GLU A 286 -22.98 -10.18 28.68
N GLU A 287 -23.91 -11.13 28.81
CA GLU A 287 -25.01 -11.35 27.85
C GLU A 287 -25.91 -10.12 27.65
N ASP A 288 -26.17 -9.37 28.72
CA ASP A 288 -26.97 -8.14 28.64
C ASP A 288 -26.28 -7.05 27.82
N PHE A 289 -24.94 -6.98 27.90
CA PHE A 289 -24.15 -6.02 27.12
C PHE A 289 -23.99 -6.46 25.66
N LYS A 290 -23.79 -7.77 25.42
CA LYS A 290 -23.81 -8.32 24.05
C LYS A 290 -25.13 -8.02 23.35
N SER A 291 -26.25 -8.30 24.00
CA SER A 291 -27.60 -8.06 23.46
C SER A 291 -27.84 -6.58 23.11
N TYR A 292 -27.35 -5.67 23.94
CA TYR A 292 -27.42 -4.23 23.68
C TYR A 292 -26.65 -3.82 22.42
N ILE A 293 -25.39 -4.27 22.29
CA ILE A 293 -24.54 -3.96 21.14
C ILE A 293 -25.06 -4.63 19.86
N GLU A 294 -25.55 -5.87 19.93
CA GLU A 294 -26.22 -6.52 18.78
C GLU A 294 -27.40 -5.70 18.27
N GLY A 295 -28.22 -5.16 19.19
CA GLY A 295 -29.34 -4.29 18.84
C GLY A 295 -28.89 -3.05 18.08
N PHE A 296 -27.84 -2.38 18.57
CA PHE A 296 -27.25 -1.22 17.91
C PHE A 296 -26.69 -1.56 16.52
N ILE A 297 -25.96 -2.68 16.41
CA ILE A 297 -25.41 -3.16 15.13
C ILE A 297 -26.56 -3.44 14.15
N LYS A 298 -27.61 -4.16 14.55
CA LYS A 298 -28.79 -4.42 13.71
C LYS A 298 -29.43 -3.13 13.18
N THR A 299 -29.61 -2.12 14.04
CA THR A 299 -30.12 -0.81 13.62
C THR A 299 -29.20 -0.14 12.60
N LYS A 300 -27.89 -0.15 12.84
CA LYS A 300 -26.91 0.43 11.91
C LYS A 300 -26.88 -0.26 10.54
N ILE A 301 -26.90 -1.59 10.53
CA ILE A 301 -27.00 -2.42 9.32
C ILE A 301 -28.22 -2.02 8.50
N SER A 302 -29.38 -1.86 9.15
CA SER A 302 -30.63 -1.50 8.46
C SER A 302 -30.63 -0.10 7.85
N LEU A 303 -29.81 0.81 8.37
CA LEU A 303 -29.69 2.19 7.87
C LEU A 303 -28.65 2.33 6.76
N GLU A 304 -27.60 1.51 6.77
CA GLU A 304 -26.44 1.65 5.88
C GLU A 304 -26.46 0.69 4.68
N LEU A 305 -27.29 -0.37 4.69
CA LEU A 305 -27.40 -1.33 3.59
C LEU A 305 -28.70 -1.19 2.75
N PRO A 306 -28.62 -1.37 1.42
CA PRO A 306 -29.81 -1.49 0.57
C PRO A 306 -30.72 -2.64 1.01
N ILE A 307 -32.03 -2.38 1.05
CA ILE A 307 -33.07 -3.35 1.45
C ILE A 307 -33.00 -4.65 0.61
N SER A 308 -32.62 -4.55 -0.67
CA SER A 308 -32.47 -5.70 -1.58
C SER A 308 -31.41 -6.71 -1.15
N LEU A 309 -30.39 -6.29 -0.39
CA LEU A 309 -29.34 -7.18 0.13
C LEU A 309 -29.73 -7.85 1.46
N LEU A 310 -30.77 -7.34 2.12
CA LEU A 310 -31.25 -7.78 3.43
C LEU A 310 -32.47 -8.71 3.35
N MET A 311 -33.19 -8.73 2.22
CA MET A 311 -34.36 -9.60 2.04
C MET A 311 -34.00 -11.08 2.21
N ASP A 312 -34.78 -11.78 3.03
CA ASP A 312 -34.68 -13.22 3.32
C ASP A 312 -33.38 -13.72 3.97
N LYS A 313 -32.53 -12.83 4.51
CA LYS A 313 -31.27 -13.21 5.20
C LYS A 313 -31.40 -13.13 6.72
N GLN A 314 -30.96 -14.19 7.41
CA GLN A 314 -30.80 -14.19 8.87
C GLN A 314 -29.43 -13.62 9.26
N ILE A 315 -29.40 -12.84 10.36
CA ILE A 315 -28.17 -12.27 10.92
C ILE A 315 -27.67 -13.17 12.06
N TYR A 316 -26.44 -13.66 11.93
CA TYR A 316 -25.76 -14.48 12.92
C TYR A 316 -24.62 -13.71 13.56
N PHE A 317 -24.57 -13.69 14.89
CA PHE A 317 -23.52 -13.03 15.66
C PHE A 317 -22.54 -14.07 16.22
N ASN A 318 -21.25 -13.86 15.94
CA ASN A 318 -20.15 -14.59 16.54
C ASN A 318 -19.37 -13.63 17.45
N HIS A 319 -19.11 -14.04 18.68
CA HIS A 319 -18.39 -13.20 19.64
C HIS A 319 -17.00 -13.74 19.93
N HIS A 320 -16.02 -12.85 19.87
CA HIS A 320 -14.60 -13.14 20.08
C HIS A 320 -14.06 -12.22 21.16
N THR A 321 -13.46 -12.76 22.22
CA THR A 321 -12.88 -11.96 23.31
C THR A 321 -11.35 -12.00 23.23
N ILE A 322 -10.71 -10.83 23.40
CA ILE A 322 -9.26 -10.68 23.35
C ILE A 322 -8.64 -10.85 24.74
N ASN A 323 -9.16 -10.14 25.75
CA ASN A 323 -8.71 -10.23 27.14
C ASN A 323 -9.83 -10.79 28.03
N ASN A 324 -9.60 -11.99 28.57
CA ASN A 324 -10.55 -12.65 29.47
C ASN A 324 -10.45 -12.22 30.94
N ASN A 325 -9.45 -11.39 31.30
CA ASN A 325 -9.17 -11.04 32.70
C ASN A 325 -9.94 -9.80 33.19
N GLU A 326 -10.51 -9.02 32.27
CA GLU A 326 -11.26 -7.80 32.57
C GLU A 326 -12.70 -7.94 32.06
N VAL A 327 -13.65 -7.31 32.73
CA VAL A 327 -15.09 -7.36 32.41
C VAL A 327 -15.61 -5.94 32.18
N TYR A 328 -16.51 -5.76 31.22
CA TYR A 328 -17.20 -4.49 30.98
C TYR A 328 -18.20 -4.17 32.10
N ASN A 329 -18.21 -2.93 32.56
CA ASN A 329 -19.12 -2.43 33.59
C ASN A 329 -20.19 -1.49 32.99
N ASP A 330 -21.22 -1.14 33.77
CA ASP A 330 -22.33 -0.27 33.30
C ASP A 330 -21.87 1.13 32.87
N VAL A 331 -20.77 1.65 33.44
CA VAL A 331 -20.18 2.93 33.03
C VAL A 331 -19.60 2.85 31.60
N ASP A 332 -19.02 1.71 31.23
CA ASP A 332 -18.50 1.46 29.88
C ASP A 332 -19.64 1.42 28.84
N LYS A 333 -20.81 0.93 29.25
CA LYS A 333 -22.01 0.86 28.39
C LYS A 333 -22.52 2.25 27.98
N GLU A 334 -22.40 3.25 28.86
CA GLU A 334 -22.81 4.63 28.58
C GLU A 334 -21.76 5.43 27.80
N SER A 335 -20.48 5.12 27.97
CA SER A 335 -19.36 5.81 27.34
C SER A 335 -19.06 5.32 25.92
N ILE A 336 -19.33 4.05 25.59
CA ILE A 336 -18.99 3.50 24.27
C ILE A 336 -19.95 4.04 23.19
N ARG A 337 -19.39 4.48 22.07
CA ARG A 337 -20.09 4.92 20.87
C ARG A 337 -19.52 4.22 19.65
N LEU A 338 -20.40 3.65 18.82
CA LEU A 338 -20.02 2.89 17.63
C LEU A 338 -19.96 3.79 16.39
N ARG A 339 -18.82 3.73 15.69
CA ARG A 339 -18.61 4.29 14.35
C ARG A 339 -18.55 3.16 13.32
N THR A 340 -19.06 3.41 12.13
CA THR A 340 -19.21 2.41 11.07
C THR A 340 -18.67 2.93 9.76
N LYS A 341 -18.12 2.03 8.94
CA LYS A 341 -17.73 2.28 7.57
C LYS A 341 -18.10 1.07 6.72
N ALA A 342 -18.79 1.32 5.62
CA ALA A 342 -19.21 0.29 4.68
C ALA A 342 -18.34 0.33 3.41
N ILE A 343 -17.94 -0.84 2.91
CA ILE A 343 -17.31 -1.00 1.60
C ILE A 343 -18.05 -2.09 0.83
N PHE A 344 -18.21 -1.86 -0.47
CA PHE A 344 -18.74 -2.81 -1.42
C PHE A 344 -17.69 -3.04 -2.51
N LEU A 345 -17.21 -4.29 -2.61
CA LEU A 345 -16.33 -4.71 -3.69
C LEU A 345 -17.14 -5.50 -4.72
N ASP A 346 -16.98 -5.17 -5.99
CA ASP A 346 -17.72 -5.83 -7.08
C ASP A 346 -17.26 -7.29 -7.29
N LYS A 347 -15.96 -7.59 -7.07
CA LYS A 347 -15.37 -8.95 -7.11
C LYS A 347 -14.10 -9.07 -6.23
N PRO A 348 -14.00 -10.06 -5.31
CA PRO A 348 -15.06 -10.97 -4.87
C PRO A 348 -16.25 -10.19 -4.28
N GLN A 349 -17.44 -10.78 -4.20
CA GLN A 349 -18.62 -10.16 -3.56
C GLN A 349 -18.42 -10.02 -2.04
N LEU A 350 -17.47 -9.18 -1.64
CA LEU A 350 -17.21 -8.80 -0.27
C LEU A 350 -17.91 -7.46 -0.06
N GLY A 351 -19.22 -7.54 0.23
CA GLY A 351 -19.95 -6.45 0.86
C GLY A 351 -19.80 -6.60 2.36
N GLY A 352 -19.20 -5.61 3.02
CA GLY A 352 -18.97 -5.67 4.46
C GLY A 352 -19.08 -4.32 5.14
N ILE A 353 -19.58 -4.34 6.37
CA ILE A 353 -19.54 -3.20 7.29
C ILE A 353 -18.51 -3.51 8.37
N VAL A 354 -17.55 -2.62 8.56
CA VAL A 354 -16.69 -2.64 9.75
C VAL A 354 -17.10 -1.50 10.66
N GLY A 355 -17.25 -1.79 11.94
CA GLY A 355 -17.47 -0.76 12.95
C GLY A 355 -16.56 -0.91 14.15
N MET A 356 -16.34 0.20 14.83
CA MET A 356 -15.46 0.36 15.98
C MET A 356 -16.18 1.13 17.08
N GLY A 357 -16.16 0.60 18.31
CA GLY A 357 -16.67 1.21 19.53
C GLY A 357 -15.54 1.90 20.28
N LEU A 358 -15.72 3.19 20.53
CA LEU A 358 -14.75 4.08 21.18
C LEU A 358 -15.42 4.83 22.33
N GLU A 359 -14.66 5.28 23.31
CA GLU A 359 -15.17 6.14 24.36
C GLU A 359 -15.66 7.50 23.81
N SER A 360 -16.77 8.01 24.36
CA SER A 360 -17.47 9.18 23.84
C SER A 360 -16.62 10.46 23.85
N HIS A 361 -15.70 10.61 24.79
CA HIS A 361 -14.85 11.79 24.94
C HIS A 361 -13.78 11.91 23.84
N LEU A 362 -13.43 10.79 23.19
CA LEU A 362 -12.49 10.75 22.06
C LEU A 362 -13.14 11.17 20.73
N ILE A 363 -14.46 11.37 20.69
CA ILE A 363 -15.21 11.60 19.45
C ILE A 363 -15.43 13.09 19.16
N GLU A 364 -15.20 13.96 20.15
CA GLU A 364 -15.42 15.40 20.02
C GLU A 364 -14.27 16.15 19.33
N ASP A 365 -13.08 15.53 19.25
CA ASP A 365 -11.92 16.10 18.56
C ASP A 365 -11.88 15.70 17.08
N GLU A 366 -11.84 16.69 16.17
CA GLU A 366 -11.76 16.49 14.71
C GLU A 366 -10.53 15.66 14.30
N THR A 367 -9.42 15.80 15.03
CA THR A 367 -8.18 15.05 14.78
C THR A 367 -8.40 13.55 15.00
N THR A 368 -9.02 13.22 16.12
CA THR A 368 -9.32 11.83 16.50
C THR A 368 -10.34 11.22 15.53
N GLN A 369 -11.29 11.99 15.00
CA GLN A 369 -12.21 11.49 13.96
C GLN A 369 -11.50 11.10 12.66
N ILE A 370 -10.51 11.88 12.22
CA ILE A 370 -9.70 11.57 11.03
C ILE A 370 -8.93 10.26 11.24
N VAL A 371 -8.28 10.11 12.40
CA VAL A 371 -7.53 8.89 12.76
C VAL A 371 -8.47 7.68 12.80
N VAL A 372 -9.63 7.79 13.45
CA VAL A 372 -10.62 6.70 13.53
C VAL A 372 -11.13 6.31 12.15
N SER A 373 -11.37 7.26 11.24
CA SER A 373 -11.80 6.97 9.87
C SER A 373 -10.71 6.26 9.05
N SER A 374 -9.44 6.63 9.23
CA SER A 374 -8.29 5.95 8.62
C SER A 374 -8.14 4.52 9.18
N LEU A 375 -8.22 4.35 10.50
CA LEU A 375 -8.17 3.03 11.16
C LEU A 375 -9.30 2.09 10.71
N LEU A 376 -10.53 2.61 10.58
CA LEU A 376 -11.65 1.85 10.04
C LEU A 376 -11.41 1.45 8.58
N SER A 377 -10.85 2.36 7.77
CA SER A 377 -10.46 2.09 6.38
C SER A 377 -9.36 1.03 6.25
N MET A 378 -8.40 1.04 7.16
CA MET A 378 -7.32 0.06 7.18
C MET A 378 -7.83 -1.30 7.64
N LEU A 379 -8.64 -1.35 8.71
CA LEU A 379 -9.24 -2.59 9.22
C LEU A 379 -10.10 -3.26 8.15
N ILE A 380 -10.97 -2.51 7.46
CA ILE A 380 -11.82 -3.10 6.42
C ILE A 380 -11.00 -3.64 5.24
N ASN A 381 -9.89 -2.97 4.87
CA ASN A 381 -9.01 -3.44 3.81
C ASN A 381 -8.21 -4.68 4.23
N ALA A 382 -7.65 -4.69 5.44
CA ALA A 382 -6.83 -5.79 5.96
C ALA A 382 -7.68 -7.04 6.23
N VAL A 383 -8.83 -6.86 6.88
CA VAL A 383 -9.77 -7.94 7.19
C VAL A 383 -10.46 -8.44 5.93
N GLY A 384 -10.88 -7.53 5.05
CA GLY A 384 -11.44 -7.87 3.74
C GLY A 384 -10.45 -8.67 2.89
N SER A 385 -9.19 -8.24 2.81
CA SER A 385 -8.14 -8.96 2.07
C SER A 385 -7.82 -10.32 2.69
N SER A 386 -7.71 -10.40 4.02
CA SER A 386 -7.41 -11.67 4.70
C SER A 386 -8.54 -12.69 4.53
N LYS A 387 -9.80 -12.26 4.65
CA LYS A 387 -10.95 -13.12 4.38
C LYS A 387 -11.02 -13.51 2.90
N ALA A 388 -10.82 -12.58 1.98
CA ALA A 388 -10.79 -12.86 0.54
C ALA A 388 -9.77 -13.93 0.20
N ILE A 389 -8.55 -13.81 0.76
CA ILE A 389 -7.47 -14.77 0.55
C ILE A 389 -7.82 -16.11 1.20
N SER A 390 -8.37 -16.13 2.42
CA SER A 390 -8.85 -17.36 3.08
C SER A 390 -9.88 -18.09 2.22
N ASP A 391 -10.89 -17.38 1.72
CA ASP A 391 -11.94 -17.98 0.92
C ASP A 391 -11.39 -18.46 -0.43
N TYR A 392 -10.47 -17.71 -1.04
CA TYR A 392 -9.75 -18.14 -2.24
C TYR A 392 -8.92 -19.40 -1.99
N VAL A 393 -8.18 -19.46 -0.87
CA VAL A 393 -7.38 -20.63 -0.51
C VAL A 393 -8.28 -21.84 -0.29
N LYS A 394 -9.41 -21.70 0.44
CA LYS A 394 -10.39 -22.78 0.61
C LYS A 394 -10.98 -23.25 -0.72
N GLN A 395 -11.26 -22.34 -1.65
CA GLN A 395 -11.72 -22.70 -2.99
C GLN A 395 -10.63 -23.43 -3.77
N ILE A 396 -9.40 -22.92 -3.74
CA ILE A 396 -8.25 -23.56 -4.38
C ILE A 396 -8.04 -24.97 -3.81
N GLU A 397 -8.06 -25.13 -2.49
CA GLU A 397 -7.98 -26.44 -1.83
C GLU A 397 -9.13 -27.35 -2.23
N PHE A 398 -10.36 -26.83 -2.25
CA PHE A 398 -11.54 -27.58 -2.66
C PHE A 398 -11.39 -28.12 -4.09
N TYR A 399 -10.95 -27.29 -5.04
CA TYR A 399 -10.75 -27.69 -6.44
C TYR A 399 -9.48 -28.54 -6.62
N ALA A 400 -8.43 -28.30 -5.83
CA ALA A 400 -7.21 -29.11 -5.87
C ALA A 400 -7.41 -30.51 -5.30
N MET A 401 -8.39 -30.70 -4.42
CA MET A 401 -8.71 -32.00 -3.80
C MET A 401 -9.81 -32.77 -4.55
N ARG A 402 -10.53 -32.15 -5.48
CA ARG A 402 -11.71 -32.74 -6.12
C ARG A 402 -11.60 -32.84 -7.63
N ASP A 403 -12.26 -33.85 -8.18
CA ASP A 403 -12.47 -34.00 -9.61
C ASP A 403 -13.47 -32.92 -10.11
N PRO A 404 -13.13 -32.14 -11.14
CA PRO A 404 -13.96 -31.02 -11.59
C PRO A 404 -15.28 -31.45 -12.25
N LEU A 405 -15.40 -32.72 -12.68
CA LEU A 405 -16.60 -33.23 -13.36
C LEU A 405 -17.66 -33.69 -12.37
N THR A 406 -17.25 -34.43 -11.35
CA THR A 406 -18.12 -35.12 -10.39
C THR A 406 -18.15 -34.48 -9.02
N PHE A 407 -17.21 -33.57 -8.74
CA PHE A 407 -16.95 -32.98 -7.42
C PHE A 407 -16.62 -33.98 -6.31
N PHE A 408 -16.36 -35.25 -6.62
CA PHE A 408 -15.79 -36.19 -5.67
C PHE A 408 -14.30 -35.95 -5.46
N TYR A 409 -13.71 -36.57 -4.44
CA TYR A 409 -12.26 -36.45 -4.24
C TYR A 409 -11.51 -36.99 -5.46
N ASN A 410 -10.38 -36.39 -5.79
CA ASN A 410 -9.52 -36.89 -6.86
C ASN A 410 -8.63 -38.04 -6.36
N GLN A 411 -7.91 -38.67 -7.29
CA GLN A 411 -7.02 -39.80 -7.02
C GLN A 411 -5.98 -39.52 -5.94
N ARG A 412 -5.39 -38.33 -5.96
CA ARG A 412 -4.39 -37.92 -4.96
C ARG A 412 -4.99 -37.88 -3.56
N THR A 413 -6.11 -37.18 -3.42
CA THR A 413 -6.78 -37.02 -2.12
C THR A 413 -7.34 -38.34 -1.59
N PHE A 414 -7.78 -39.23 -2.50
CA PHE A 414 -8.17 -40.60 -2.14
C PHE A 414 -7.06 -41.33 -1.37
N TRP A 415 -5.82 -41.31 -1.86
CA TRP A 415 -4.71 -41.98 -1.19
C TRP A 415 -4.40 -41.36 0.17
N GLU A 416 -4.42 -40.04 0.28
CA GLU A 416 -4.21 -39.34 1.56
C GLU A 416 -5.27 -39.76 2.60
N LEU A 417 -6.55 -39.77 2.20
CA LEU A 417 -7.67 -40.16 3.05
C LEU A 417 -7.67 -41.66 3.40
N LEU A 418 -7.36 -42.55 2.45
CA LEU A 418 -7.31 -43.99 2.70
C LEU A 418 -6.21 -44.35 3.70
N ASN A 419 -5.01 -43.76 3.55
CA ASN A 419 -3.91 -43.97 4.49
C ASN A 419 -4.32 -43.48 5.89
N TYR A 420 -4.85 -42.27 5.98
CA TYR A 420 -5.27 -41.66 7.24
C TYR A 420 -6.35 -42.49 7.97
N GLU A 421 -7.40 -42.91 7.27
CA GLU A 421 -8.50 -43.66 7.86
C GLU A 421 -8.10 -45.09 8.24
N ILE A 422 -7.18 -45.74 7.52
CA ILE A 422 -6.61 -47.03 7.93
C ILE A 422 -5.78 -46.90 9.22
N ASP A 423 -4.94 -45.88 9.33
CA ASP A 423 -4.15 -45.65 10.55
C ASP A 423 -5.04 -45.32 11.76
N LYS A 424 -6.13 -44.58 11.53
CA LYS A 424 -7.16 -44.35 12.55
C LYS A 424 -7.90 -45.64 12.90
N ALA A 425 -8.29 -46.45 11.93
CA ALA A 425 -8.96 -47.73 12.15
C ALA A 425 -8.09 -48.73 12.92
N LYS A 426 -6.78 -48.78 12.64
CA LYS A 426 -5.79 -49.54 13.43
C LYS A 426 -5.78 -49.10 14.90
N ARG A 427 -5.70 -47.79 15.16
CA ARG A 427 -5.66 -47.24 16.52
C ARG A 427 -6.92 -47.53 17.33
N PHE A 428 -8.09 -47.49 16.69
CA PHE A 428 -9.39 -47.68 17.37
C PHE A 428 -10.00 -49.08 17.18
N ASN A 429 -9.26 -50.02 16.60
CA ASN A 429 -9.73 -51.37 16.26
C ASN A 429 -11.08 -51.36 15.52
N LYS A 430 -11.20 -50.52 14.49
CA LYS A 430 -12.39 -50.39 13.65
C LYS A 430 -12.17 -51.05 12.29
N LYS A 431 -13.28 -51.45 11.67
CA LYS A 431 -13.30 -51.94 10.27
C LYS A 431 -13.57 -50.80 9.31
N LEU A 432 -13.13 -50.97 8.07
CA LEU A 432 -13.57 -50.16 6.94
C LEU A 432 -13.52 -51.01 5.67
N ALA A 433 -14.41 -50.74 4.74
CA ALA A 433 -14.42 -51.40 3.44
C ALA A 433 -14.00 -50.41 2.35
N LEU A 434 -13.19 -50.90 1.42
CA LEU A 434 -12.86 -50.23 0.18
C LEU A 434 -13.65 -50.89 -0.95
N LEU A 435 -14.39 -50.09 -1.71
CA LEU A 435 -15.10 -50.52 -2.90
C LEU A 435 -14.48 -49.79 -4.09
N MET A 436 -14.01 -50.56 -5.08
CA MET A 436 -13.58 -50.07 -6.39
C MET A 436 -14.69 -50.32 -7.39
N LEU A 437 -15.10 -49.30 -8.14
CA LEU A 437 -16.22 -49.34 -9.07
C LEU A 437 -15.74 -48.89 -10.44
N ASP A 438 -16.26 -49.48 -11.50
CA ASP A 438 -15.98 -49.12 -12.89
C ASP A 438 -17.23 -49.18 -13.75
N VAL A 439 -17.37 -48.24 -14.68
CA VAL A 439 -18.50 -48.18 -15.62
C VAL A 439 -18.27 -49.13 -16.79
N ASP A 440 -19.06 -50.20 -16.85
CA ASP A 440 -18.88 -51.22 -17.87
C ASP A 440 -19.08 -50.66 -19.28
N ASN A 441 -18.09 -50.91 -20.15
CA ASN A 441 -18.09 -50.48 -21.56
C ASN A 441 -18.16 -48.94 -21.74
N PHE A 442 -17.64 -48.15 -20.81
CA PHE A 442 -17.64 -46.69 -20.93
C PHE A 442 -16.96 -46.18 -22.22
N LYS A 443 -15.88 -46.83 -22.66
CA LYS A 443 -15.23 -46.51 -23.93
C LYS A 443 -16.19 -46.59 -25.12
N PHE A 444 -17.06 -47.62 -25.17
CA PHE A 444 -18.06 -47.75 -26.21
C PHE A 444 -19.08 -46.59 -26.17
N VAL A 445 -19.44 -46.11 -24.98
CA VAL A 445 -20.32 -44.94 -24.82
C VAL A 445 -19.66 -43.70 -25.42
N ASN A 446 -18.39 -43.44 -25.10
CA ASN A 446 -17.64 -42.31 -25.66
C ASN A 446 -17.47 -42.42 -27.17
N ASP A 447 -17.11 -43.60 -27.68
CA ASP A 447 -16.87 -43.81 -29.11
C ASP A 447 -18.17 -43.70 -29.94
N THR A 448 -19.33 -44.05 -29.35
CA THR A 448 -20.63 -44.04 -30.05
C THR A 448 -21.35 -42.69 -29.94
N TYR A 449 -21.33 -42.07 -28.76
CA TYR A 449 -22.16 -40.89 -28.44
C TYR A 449 -21.34 -39.64 -28.13
N GLY A 450 -20.01 -39.74 -28.13
CA GLY A 450 -19.08 -38.65 -27.84
C GLY A 450 -18.86 -38.41 -26.35
N HIS A 451 -17.76 -37.70 -26.04
CA HIS A 451 -17.33 -37.42 -24.67
C HIS A 451 -18.35 -36.64 -23.84
N TYR A 452 -19.15 -35.77 -24.46
CA TYR A 452 -20.20 -35.02 -23.75
C TYR A 452 -21.22 -35.96 -23.09
N VAL A 453 -21.60 -37.05 -23.79
CA VAL A 453 -22.51 -38.06 -23.25
C VAL A 453 -21.83 -38.90 -22.18
N GLY A 454 -20.56 -39.25 -22.37
CA GLY A 454 -19.77 -39.92 -21.33
C GLY A 454 -19.71 -39.10 -20.04
N ASP A 455 -19.50 -37.79 -20.14
CA ASP A 455 -19.49 -36.87 -19.00
C ASP A 455 -20.86 -36.82 -18.29
N MET A 456 -21.97 -36.86 -19.04
CA MET A 456 -23.31 -36.96 -18.45
C MET A 456 -23.51 -38.28 -17.70
N VAL A 457 -23.05 -39.40 -18.25
CA VAL A 457 -23.12 -40.72 -17.60
C VAL A 457 -22.36 -40.68 -16.27
N LEU A 458 -21.13 -40.15 -16.27
CA LEU A 458 -20.32 -40.06 -15.05
C LEU A 458 -20.96 -39.16 -13.99
N LYS A 459 -21.61 -38.06 -14.39
CA LYS A 459 -22.35 -37.19 -13.46
C LYS A 459 -23.54 -37.88 -12.84
N GLU A 460 -24.33 -38.65 -13.59
CA GLU A 460 -25.49 -39.34 -13.05
C GLU A 460 -25.08 -40.50 -12.12
N ILE A 461 -23.99 -41.19 -12.45
CA ILE A 461 -23.40 -42.20 -11.57
C ILE A 461 -22.87 -41.55 -10.29
N ALA A 462 -22.17 -40.41 -10.40
CA ALA A 462 -21.68 -39.68 -9.25
C ALA A 462 -22.82 -39.22 -8.34
N LYS A 463 -23.90 -38.68 -8.91
CA LYS A 463 -25.11 -38.33 -8.16
C LYS A 463 -25.72 -39.54 -7.45
N THR A 464 -25.85 -40.66 -8.14
CA THR A 464 -26.35 -41.93 -7.56
C THR A 464 -25.51 -42.39 -6.37
N ILE A 465 -24.18 -42.32 -6.49
CA ILE A 465 -23.26 -42.65 -5.39
C ILE A 465 -23.44 -41.65 -4.23
N GLY A 466 -23.57 -40.36 -4.53
CA GLY A 466 -23.74 -39.28 -3.54
C GLY A 466 -25.03 -39.41 -2.72
N GLU A 467 -26.13 -39.85 -3.33
CA GLU A 467 -27.43 -40.05 -2.67
C GLU A 467 -27.47 -41.32 -1.81
N ARG A 468 -26.68 -42.35 -2.17
CA ARG A 468 -26.69 -43.66 -1.51
C ARG A 468 -25.61 -43.83 -0.45
N LYS A 469 -24.51 -43.09 -0.54
CA LYS A 469 -23.43 -43.14 0.46
C LYS A 469 -23.92 -42.59 1.81
N ARG A 470 -23.27 -43.02 2.90
CA ARG A 470 -23.47 -42.37 4.20
C ARG A 470 -22.72 -41.03 4.24
N LYS A 471 -23.11 -40.16 5.18
CA LYS A 471 -22.39 -38.90 5.43
C LYS A 471 -20.92 -39.13 5.80
N SER A 472 -20.63 -40.24 6.49
CA SER A 472 -19.28 -40.66 6.88
C SER A 472 -18.45 -41.22 5.74
N ASP A 473 -19.08 -41.73 4.67
CA ASP A 473 -18.36 -42.43 3.61
C ASP A 473 -17.66 -41.43 2.70
N ILE A 474 -16.43 -41.79 2.33
CA ILE A 474 -15.56 -40.97 1.48
C ILE A 474 -15.65 -41.54 0.07
N VAL A 475 -15.81 -40.66 -0.93
CA VAL A 475 -15.93 -41.07 -2.33
C VAL A 475 -14.95 -40.28 -3.17
N ALA A 476 -14.26 -40.98 -4.05
CA ALA A 476 -13.34 -40.42 -5.02
C ALA A 476 -13.67 -40.90 -6.43
N ARG A 477 -13.40 -40.05 -7.43
CA ARG A 477 -13.22 -40.50 -8.81
C ARG A 477 -11.74 -40.81 -8.97
N TYR A 478 -11.40 -42.09 -9.08
CA TYR A 478 -10.01 -42.55 -9.07
C TYR A 478 -9.31 -42.23 -10.40
N GLY A 479 -10.03 -42.31 -11.52
CA GLY A 479 -9.54 -41.91 -12.84
C GLY A 479 -10.50 -42.40 -13.93
N GLY A 480 -10.64 -41.65 -15.04
CA GLY A 480 -11.50 -42.05 -16.15
C GLY A 480 -12.94 -42.37 -15.71
N ASP A 481 -13.32 -43.64 -15.83
CA ASP A 481 -14.59 -44.26 -15.46
C ASP A 481 -14.58 -45.00 -14.11
N GLU A 482 -13.51 -44.87 -13.33
CA GLU A 482 -13.33 -45.54 -12.05
C GLU A 482 -13.68 -44.65 -10.86
N PHE A 483 -14.43 -45.23 -9.92
CA PHE A 483 -14.78 -44.61 -8.63
C PHE A 483 -14.27 -45.48 -7.48
N ALA A 484 -13.93 -44.84 -6.37
CA ALA A 484 -13.54 -45.52 -5.14
C ALA A 484 -14.38 -45.01 -3.96
N ILE A 485 -14.88 -45.93 -3.13
CA ILE A 485 -15.64 -45.61 -1.92
C ILE A 485 -14.94 -46.23 -0.72
N ILE A 486 -14.62 -45.38 0.27
CA ILE A 486 -14.14 -45.80 1.58
C ILE A 486 -15.32 -45.76 2.54
N ALA A 487 -15.90 -46.93 2.81
CA ALA A 487 -17.03 -47.10 3.71
C ALA A 487 -16.52 -47.30 5.14
N LEU A 488 -16.61 -46.25 5.95
CA LEU A 488 -16.07 -46.23 7.32
C LEU A 488 -16.95 -47.06 8.26
N GLY A 489 -16.33 -47.94 9.05
CA GLY A 489 -17.05 -48.82 9.97
C GLY A 489 -17.79 -49.98 9.28
N ALA A 490 -17.64 -50.15 7.96
CA ALA A 490 -18.28 -51.22 7.21
C ALA A 490 -17.52 -52.55 7.34
N ASP A 491 -18.26 -53.62 7.56
CA ASP A 491 -17.84 -55.00 7.40
C ASP A 491 -18.20 -55.53 6.00
N THR A 492 -17.83 -56.78 5.70
CA THR A 492 -18.06 -57.40 4.39
C THR A 492 -19.53 -57.39 3.97
N ILE A 493 -20.45 -57.64 4.91
CA ILE A 493 -21.89 -57.73 4.61
C ILE A 493 -22.44 -56.34 4.30
N SER A 494 -22.14 -55.34 5.13
CA SER A 494 -22.59 -53.96 4.92
C SER A 494 -21.98 -53.34 3.67
N ALA A 495 -20.70 -53.64 3.36
CA ALA A 495 -20.05 -53.23 2.13
C ALA A 495 -20.72 -53.84 0.89
N TYR A 496 -21.01 -55.15 0.94
CA TYR A 496 -21.72 -55.84 -0.13
C TYR A 496 -23.12 -55.25 -0.36
N ASN A 497 -23.88 -55.00 0.71
CA ASN A 497 -25.20 -54.38 0.60
C ASN A 497 -25.14 -52.98 -0.03
N LEU A 498 -24.15 -52.17 0.33
CA LEU A 498 -23.93 -50.86 -0.30
C LEU A 498 -23.62 -51.01 -1.79
N ALA A 499 -22.69 -51.89 -2.14
CA ALA A 499 -22.29 -52.14 -3.53
C ALA A 499 -23.45 -52.69 -4.37
N SER A 500 -24.20 -53.67 -3.87
CA SER A 500 -25.36 -54.25 -4.56
C SER A 500 -26.45 -53.22 -4.76
N SER A 501 -26.71 -52.38 -3.74
CA SER A 501 -27.66 -51.28 -3.88
C SER A 501 -27.21 -50.29 -4.95
N LEU A 502 -25.94 -49.86 -4.96
CA LEU A 502 -25.40 -48.97 -6.00
C LEU A 502 -25.54 -49.59 -7.40
N LYS A 503 -25.17 -50.86 -7.53
CA LYS A 503 -25.24 -51.63 -8.78
C LYS A 503 -26.68 -51.67 -9.33
N GLU A 504 -27.66 -52.01 -8.51
CA GLU A 504 -29.08 -52.04 -8.88
C GLU A 504 -29.61 -50.65 -9.29
N HIS A 505 -29.22 -49.59 -8.56
CA HIS A 505 -29.65 -48.24 -8.89
C HIS A 505 -29.05 -47.74 -10.20
N VAL A 506 -27.77 -47.99 -10.43
CA VAL A 506 -27.11 -47.63 -11.69
C VAL A 506 -27.70 -48.42 -12.85
N GLU A 507 -28.00 -49.71 -12.68
CA GLU A 507 -28.71 -50.51 -13.69
C GLU A 507 -30.13 -49.99 -14.01
N SER A 508 -30.78 -49.31 -13.06
CA SER A 508 -32.09 -48.70 -13.25
C SER A 508 -32.05 -47.31 -13.90
N LEU A 509 -30.86 -46.71 -14.06
CA LEU A 509 -30.72 -45.41 -14.71
C LEU A 509 -31.05 -45.53 -16.19
N SER A 510 -32.09 -44.81 -16.60
CA SER A 510 -32.45 -44.60 -18.00
C SER A 510 -31.98 -43.21 -18.42
N ILE A 511 -30.81 -43.12 -19.06
CA ILE A 511 -30.26 -41.84 -19.50
C ILE A 511 -30.77 -41.57 -20.91
N THR A 512 -31.68 -40.61 -21.06
CA THR A 512 -32.20 -40.20 -22.37
C THR A 512 -31.13 -39.44 -23.14
N MET A 513 -30.80 -39.96 -24.32
CA MET A 513 -29.79 -39.41 -25.23
C MET A 513 -30.37 -38.26 -26.07
N PRO A 514 -29.52 -37.37 -26.64
CA PRO A 514 -29.98 -36.28 -27.51
C PRO A 514 -30.76 -36.72 -28.74
N ASP A 515 -30.57 -37.96 -29.20
CA ASP A 515 -31.27 -38.59 -30.32
C ASP A 515 -32.61 -39.25 -29.91
N GLY A 516 -32.98 -39.20 -28.62
CA GLY A 516 -34.19 -39.80 -28.05
C GLY A 516 -34.06 -41.26 -27.62
N ASN A 517 -32.90 -41.90 -27.81
CA ASN A 517 -32.66 -43.26 -27.35
C ASN A 517 -32.40 -43.31 -25.82
N VAL A 518 -32.65 -44.45 -25.19
CA VAL A 518 -32.34 -44.68 -23.76
C VAL A 518 -31.07 -45.49 -23.64
N LEU A 519 -30.06 -44.92 -22.97
CA LEU A 519 -28.82 -45.61 -22.63
C LEU A 519 -28.93 -46.22 -21.23
N ASN A 520 -28.72 -47.53 -21.15
CA ASN A 520 -28.58 -48.25 -19.88
C ASN A 520 -27.10 -48.52 -19.62
N VAL A 521 -26.64 -48.19 -18.43
CA VAL A 521 -25.25 -48.38 -18.00
C VAL A 521 -25.20 -49.40 -16.87
N LYS A 522 -24.07 -50.09 -16.76
CA LYS A 522 -23.80 -51.05 -15.70
C LYS A 522 -22.50 -50.69 -15.01
N ILE A 523 -22.37 -51.12 -13.76
CA ILE A 523 -21.12 -51.01 -13.02
C ILE A 523 -20.69 -52.37 -12.51
N SER A 524 -19.38 -52.60 -12.58
CA SER A 524 -18.71 -53.69 -11.87
C SER A 524 -18.11 -53.15 -10.59
N VAL A 525 -18.15 -53.92 -9.50
CA VAL A 525 -17.65 -53.49 -8.18
C VAL A 525 -16.78 -54.57 -7.55
N GLY A 526 -15.57 -54.20 -7.14
CA GLY A 526 -14.69 -55.02 -6.30
C GLY A 526 -14.63 -54.49 -4.88
N ILE A 527 -14.72 -55.37 -3.89
CA ILE A 527 -14.72 -55.00 -2.46
C ILE A 527 -13.49 -55.58 -1.77
N ALA A 528 -12.91 -54.87 -0.82
CA ALA A 528 -12.00 -55.42 0.18
C ALA A 528 -12.26 -54.78 1.55
N VAL A 529 -12.01 -55.50 2.65
CA VAL A 529 -12.32 -55.03 4.01
C VAL A 529 -11.07 -55.08 4.86
N PHE A 530 -10.75 -53.96 5.53
CA PHE A 530 -9.70 -53.89 6.53
C PHE A 530 -10.30 -54.11 7.93
N PRO A 531 -9.63 -54.86 8.82
CA PRO A 531 -8.38 -55.61 8.62
C PRO A 531 -8.58 -57.04 8.06
N ASP A 532 -9.84 -57.45 7.81
CA ASP A 532 -10.20 -58.84 7.53
C ASP A 532 -9.50 -59.44 6.29
N HIS A 533 -9.39 -58.66 5.22
CA HIS A 533 -8.86 -59.10 3.93
C HIS A 533 -7.43 -58.61 3.67
N ALA A 534 -7.02 -57.49 4.29
CA ALA A 534 -5.71 -56.88 4.09
C ALA A 534 -5.30 -56.01 5.29
N GLY A 535 -3.99 -55.94 5.57
CA GLY A 535 -3.43 -55.17 6.70
C GLY A 535 -2.85 -53.79 6.34
N THR A 536 -2.76 -53.45 5.05
CA THR A 536 -2.20 -52.18 4.57
C THR A 536 -3.11 -51.52 3.53
N PRO A 537 -3.05 -50.18 3.37
CA PRO A 537 -3.81 -49.46 2.35
C PRO A 537 -3.58 -49.97 0.93
N LYS A 538 -2.31 -50.20 0.55
CA LYS A 538 -1.93 -50.71 -0.77
C LYS A 538 -2.47 -52.13 -1.02
N ASP A 539 -2.35 -53.04 -0.05
CA ASP A 539 -2.88 -54.40 -0.21
C ASP A 539 -4.40 -54.40 -0.33
N LEU A 540 -5.07 -53.56 0.47
CA LEU A 540 -6.53 -53.43 0.43
C LEU A 540 -6.98 -52.94 -0.94
N PHE A 541 -6.28 -51.94 -1.48
CA PHE A 541 -6.51 -51.42 -2.83
C PHE A 541 -6.30 -52.48 -3.90
N LEU A 542 -5.13 -53.14 -3.92
CA LEU A 542 -4.81 -54.18 -4.90
C LEU A 542 -5.81 -55.34 -4.86
N LEU A 543 -6.28 -55.71 -3.67
CA LEU A 543 -7.27 -56.77 -3.54
C LEU A 543 -8.65 -56.32 -4.04
N ALA A 544 -9.09 -55.10 -3.71
CA ALA A 544 -10.34 -54.55 -4.20
C ALA A 544 -10.33 -54.40 -5.73
N ASP A 545 -9.21 -53.92 -6.29
CA ASP A 545 -8.98 -53.81 -7.74
C ASP A 545 -8.97 -55.18 -8.43
N SER A 546 -8.31 -56.18 -7.83
CA SER A 546 -8.36 -57.54 -8.35
C SER A 546 -9.78 -58.11 -8.33
N MET A 547 -10.58 -57.81 -7.30
CA MET A 547 -11.99 -58.23 -7.26
C MET A 547 -12.82 -57.52 -8.34
N LEU A 548 -12.53 -56.26 -8.63
CA LEU A 548 -13.17 -55.51 -9.69
C LEU A 548 -12.85 -56.12 -11.06
N ARG A 549 -11.58 -56.47 -11.31
CA ARG A 549 -11.19 -57.18 -12.53
C ARG A 549 -11.88 -58.53 -12.66
N ASN A 550 -11.94 -59.33 -11.58
CA ASN A 550 -12.66 -60.61 -11.60
C ASN A 550 -14.16 -60.40 -11.89
N ALA A 551 -14.77 -59.35 -11.33
CA ALA A 551 -16.16 -58.99 -11.64
C ALA A 551 -16.35 -58.71 -13.15
N LYS A 552 -15.39 -58.04 -13.80
CA LYS A 552 -15.40 -57.79 -15.24
C LYS A 552 -15.22 -59.08 -16.07
N GLU A 553 -14.26 -59.93 -15.70
CA GLU A 553 -13.94 -61.17 -16.42
C GLU A 553 -15.08 -62.19 -16.37
N GLU A 554 -15.83 -62.24 -15.27
CA GLU A 554 -16.92 -63.21 -15.11
C GLU A 554 -18.23 -62.79 -15.80
N GLY A 555 -18.23 -61.66 -16.50
CA GLY A 555 -19.37 -61.19 -17.29
C GLY A 555 -19.93 -59.83 -16.89
N LYS A 556 -19.16 -59.01 -16.15
CA LYS A 556 -19.49 -57.61 -15.81
C LYS A 556 -20.78 -57.46 -14.97
N GLY A 557 -21.16 -56.22 -14.63
CA GLY A 557 -22.43 -55.88 -13.97
C GLY A 557 -22.65 -56.57 -12.62
N ARG A 558 -21.58 -56.77 -11.84
CA ARG A 558 -21.63 -57.56 -10.60
C ARG A 558 -20.72 -57.02 -9.51
N VAL A 559 -21.01 -57.45 -8.29
CA VAL A 559 -20.22 -57.16 -7.10
C VAL A 559 -19.40 -58.39 -6.75
N ARG A 560 -18.09 -58.23 -6.55
CA ARG A 560 -17.19 -59.28 -6.08
C ARG A 560 -16.55 -58.91 -4.75
N VAL A 561 -16.50 -59.91 -3.88
CA VAL A 561 -15.86 -59.88 -2.56
C VAL A 561 -14.81 -61.00 -2.55
N PRO A 562 -13.66 -60.84 -1.87
CA PRO A 562 -12.61 -61.86 -1.82
C PRO A 562 -13.13 -63.11 -1.10
N GLY A 563 -13.01 -64.26 -1.75
CA GLY A 563 -13.25 -65.56 -1.13
C GLY A 563 -12.00 -66.10 -0.41
N PRO A 564 -12.11 -67.26 0.26
CA PRO A 564 -10.97 -67.87 0.96
C PRO A 564 -9.80 -68.19 0.03
N GLU A 565 -10.07 -68.59 -1.22
CA GLU A 565 -9.03 -68.92 -2.20
C GLU A 565 -8.28 -67.67 -2.65
N GLU A 566 -8.99 -66.57 -2.95
CA GLU A 566 -8.39 -65.30 -3.38
C GLU A 566 -7.65 -64.61 -2.22
N LEU A 567 -8.12 -64.76 -0.98
CA LEU A 567 -7.38 -64.33 0.21
C LEU A 567 -6.09 -65.14 0.35
N VAL A 568 -6.17 -66.47 0.26
CA VAL A 568 -4.99 -67.34 0.32
C VAL A 568 -4.04 -67.05 -0.83
N GLU A 569 -4.53 -66.77 -2.03
CA GLU A 569 -3.72 -66.42 -3.20
C GLU A 569 -3.09 -65.03 -3.04
N SER A 570 -3.80 -64.05 -2.49
CA SER A 570 -3.23 -62.74 -2.12
C SER A 570 -2.11 -62.89 -1.09
N TYR A 571 -2.34 -63.63 -0.01
CA TYR A 571 -1.31 -63.92 1.01
C TYR A 571 -0.17 -64.77 0.46
N LYS A 572 -0.44 -65.76 -0.41
CA LYS A 572 0.58 -66.57 -1.10
C LYS A 572 1.40 -65.75 -2.07
N ASN A 573 0.79 -64.84 -2.83
CA ASN A 573 1.49 -63.98 -3.77
C ASN A 573 2.35 -62.95 -3.01
N LEU A 574 1.85 -62.37 -1.93
CA LEU A 574 2.62 -61.48 -1.06
C LEU A 574 3.80 -62.22 -0.41
N SER A 575 3.56 -63.41 0.15
CA SER A 575 4.61 -64.23 0.77
C SER A 575 5.60 -64.79 -0.26
N ALA A 576 5.14 -65.24 -1.43
CA ALA A 576 6.00 -65.71 -2.52
C ALA A 576 6.85 -64.57 -3.11
N LYS A 577 6.30 -63.36 -3.28
CA LYS A 577 7.09 -62.18 -3.67
C LYS A 577 8.13 -61.83 -2.62
N ALA A 578 7.77 -61.84 -1.34
CA ALA A 578 8.72 -61.62 -0.24
C ALA A 578 9.82 -62.71 -0.20
N ILE A 579 9.46 -63.98 -0.35
CA ILE A 579 10.40 -65.10 -0.41
C ILE A 579 11.30 -65.01 -1.66
N LYS A 580 10.75 -64.65 -2.83
CA LYS A 580 11.53 -64.43 -4.07
C LYS A 580 12.54 -63.29 -3.87
N LEU A 581 12.11 -62.18 -3.27
CA LEU A 581 12.96 -61.04 -2.93
C LEU A 581 14.07 -61.39 -1.94
N LEU A 582 13.74 -62.07 -0.84
CA LEU A 582 14.73 -62.52 0.15
C LEU A 582 15.70 -63.53 -0.48
N SER A 583 15.20 -64.47 -1.28
CA SER A 583 16.08 -65.41 -2.00
C SER A 583 16.97 -64.71 -3.03
N ALA A 584 16.47 -63.69 -3.73
CA ALA A 584 17.26 -62.94 -4.69
C ALA A 584 18.31 -62.07 -4.00
N LEU A 585 17.98 -61.50 -2.84
CA LEU A 585 18.93 -60.81 -1.96
C LEU A 585 20.05 -61.77 -1.51
N ASP A 586 19.69 -62.94 -0.96
CA ASP A 586 20.64 -63.94 -0.46
C ASP A 586 21.55 -64.50 -1.56
N LYS A 587 21.03 -64.68 -2.77
CA LYS A 587 21.79 -65.16 -3.93
C LYS A 587 22.50 -64.05 -4.72
N GLY A 588 22.27 -62.79 -4.35
CA GLY A 588 22.75 -61.64 -5.13
C GLY A 588 22.24 -61.59 -6.56
N GLU A 589 21.01 -62.06 -6.84
CA GLU A 589 20.38 -62.05 -8.18
C GLU A 589 19.78 -60.67 -8.53
N ILE A 590 20.61 -59.63 -8.37
CA ILE A 590 20.29 -58.23 -8.66
C ILE A 590 21.19 -57.78 -9.80
N TYR A 591 20.62 -57.22 -10.87
CA TYR A 591 21.36 -56.87 -12.07
C TYR A 591 21.18 -55.38 -12.40
N PRO A 592 22.27 -54.64 -12.66
CA PRO A 592 22.19 -53.26 -13.13
C PRO A 592 21.88 -53.24 -14.64
N TYR A 593 20.86 -52.49 -15.03
CA TYR A 593 20.64 -52.07 -16.41
C TYR A 593 20.98 -50.59 -16.53
N PHE A 594 21.61 -50.21 -17.64
CA PHE A 594 22.10 -48.87 -17.89
C PHE A 594 21.30 -48.23 -19.01
N GLN A 595 20.73 -47.05 -18.75
CA GLN A 595 20.08 -46.23 -19.76
C GLN A 595 20.90 -44.96 -20.03
N PRO A 596 21.25 -44.64 -21.28
CA PRO A 596 22.10 -43.50 -21.57
C PRO A 596 21.38 -42.17 -21.32
N ILE A 597 22.11 -41.23 -20.73
CA ILE A 597 21.76 -39.81 -20.64
C ILE A 597 22.72 -39.06 -21.57
N VAL A 598 22.17 -38.33 -22.54
CA VAL A 598 22.93 -37.70 -23.63
C VAL A 598 23.00 -36.19 -23.42
N ASP A 599 24.17 -35.60 -23.62
CA ASP A 599 24.37 -34.15 -23.72
C ASP A 599 23.77 -33.67 -25.04
N VAL A 600 22.67 -32.91 -24.96
CA VAL A 600 21.87 -32.51 -26.12
C VAL A 600 22.65 -31.60 -27.08
N LYS A 601 23.69 -30.91 -26.59
CA LYS A 601 24.52 -30.01 -27.41
C LYS A 601 25.64 -30.75 -28.13
N ARG A 602 26.23 -31.75 -27.48
CA ARG A 602 27.36 -32.51 -28.02
C ARG A 602 26.95 -33.79 -28.75
N ASP A 603 25.72 -34.25 -28.54
CA ASP A 603 25.23 -35.56 -28.97
C ASP A 603 26.14 -36.71 -28.46
N GLU A 604 26.69 -36.55 -27.25
CA GLU A 604 27.58 -37.52 -26.60
C GLU A 604 26.95 -38.02 -25.29
N THR A 605 27.21 -39.27 -24.92
CA THR A 605 26.74 -39.83 -23.66
C THR A 605 27.40 -39.15 -22.46
N PHE A 606 26.62 -38.43 -21.67
CA PHE A 606 27.04 -37.77 -20.44
C PHE A 606 27.18 -38.74 -19.27
N GLY A 607 26.24 -39.68 -19.18
CA GLY A 607 26.13 -40.61 -18.07
C GLY A 607 25.17 -41.74 -18.37
N TYR A 608 24.99 -42.61 -17.38
CA TYR A 608 23.96 -43.66 -17.41
C TYR A 608 23.13 -43.62 -16.14
N GLU A 609 21.81 -43.71 -16.30
CA GLU A 609 20.91 -44.08 -15.20
C GLU A 609 20.94 -45.58 -14.99
N VAL A 610 21.10 -46.00 -13.74
CA VAL A 610 21.07 -47.41 -13.35
C VAL A 610 19.68 -47.79 -12.87
N LEU A 611 19.10 -48.75 -13.58
CA LEU A 611 17.83 -49.36 -13.25
C LEU A 611 18.03 -50.76 -12.68
N MET A 612 17.46 -51.01 -11.52
CA MET A 612 17.53 -52.33 -10.88
C MET A 612 16.65 -53.35 -11.64
N ARG A 613 17.18 -54.56 -11.86
CA ARG A 613 16.44 -55.74 -12.33
C ARG A 613 16.64 -56.90 -11.37
N LEU A 614 15.60 -57.71 -11.17
CA LEU A 614 15.59 -58.79 -10.18
C LEU A 614 15.35 -60.16 -10.82
N GLY A 615 16.17 -61.14 -10.42
CA GLY A 615 16.02 -62.54 -10.77
C GLY A 615 16.30 -62.85 -12.25
N LYS A 616 16.14 -64.12 -12.63
CA LYS A 616 16.36 -64.60 -14.01
C LYS A 616 15.35 -64.06 -15.03
N ASP A 617 14.20 -63.62 -14.55
CA ASP A 617 13.14 -63.06 -15.39
C ASP A 617 13.35 -61.56 -15.67
N CYS A 618 14.41 -60.96 -15.10
CA CYS A 618 14.70 -59.52 -15.17
C CYS A 618 13.49 -58.63 -14.84
N SER A 619 12.77 -58.96 -13.75
CA SER A 619 11.65 -58.16 -13.26
C SER A 619 12.04 -56.70 -13.04
N THR A 620 11.16 -55.79 -13.41
CA THR A 620 11.40 -54.34 -13.27
C THR A 620 11.24 -53.88 -11.82
N ALA A 621 11.90 -52.78 -11.47
CA ALA A 621 11.92 -52.27 -10.10
C ALA A 621 10.52 -51.95 -9.55
N SER A 622 9.60 -51.44 -10.40
CA SER A 622 8.20 -51.17 -10.04
C SER A 622 7.42 -52.40 -9.60
N GLU A 623 7.80 -53.62 -10.01
CA GLU A 623 7.12 -54.86 -9.61
C GLU A 623 7.43 -55.28 -8.16
N PHE A 624 8.56 -54.83 -7.60
CA PHE A 624 9.09 -55.36 -6.34
C PHE A 624 9.53 -54.30 -5.30
N ILE A 625 9.78 -53.05 -5.68
CA ILE A 625 10.22 -51.98 -4.75
C ILE A 625 9.25 -51.87 -3.56
N ASP A 626 7.94 -51.79 -3.81
CA ASP A 626 6.92 -51.70 -2.76
C ASP A 626 7.02 -52.83 -1.72
N MET A 627 7.29 -54.04 -2.18
CA MET A 627 7.47 -55.18 -1.30
C MET A 627 8.80 -55.11 -0.55
N ALA A 628 9.89 -54.74 -1.23
CA ALA A 628 11.21 -54.58 -0.63
C ALA A 628 11.22 -53.50 0.48
N GLU A 629 10.48 -52.41 0.27
CA GLU A 629 10.24 -51.41 1.30
C GLU A 629 9.47 -52.02 2.48
N ARG A 630 8.34 -52.69 2.20
CA ARG A 630 7.51 -53.27 3.26
C ARG A 630 8.26 -54.24 4.17
N ILE A 631 9.12 -55.09 3.61
CA ILE A 631 9.87 -56.10 4.38
C ILE A 631 11.23 -55.59 4.91
N GLY A 632 11.57 -54.32 4.72
CA GLY A 632 12.76 -53.75 5.35
C GLY A 632 14.07 -53.89 4.57
N ILE A 633 14.06 -54.37 3.32
CA ILE A 633 15.30 -54.77 2.61
C ILE A 633 15.75 -53.83 1.50
N ILE A 634 14.97 -52.81 1.13
CA ILE A 634 15.29 -51.90 0.01
C ILE A 634 16.72 -51.33 0.09
N LEU A 635 17.14 -50.85 1.28
CA LEU A 635 18.48 -50.29 1.46
C LEU A 635 19.60 -51.32 1.24
N LYS A 636 19.34 -52.60 1.58
CA LYS A 636 20.29 -53.69 1.31
C LYS A 636 20.38 -53.98 -0.19
N LEU A 637 19.26 -53.89 -0.91
CA LEU A 637 19.23 -54.04 -2.36
C LEU A 637 20.01 -52.89 -3.04
N ASP A 638 19.81 -51.66 -2.58
CA ASP A 638 20.55 -50.49 -3.08
C ASP A 638 22.06 -50.68 -2.92
N LEU A 639 22.54 -51.02 -1.73
CA LEU A 639 23.97 -51.23 -1.48
C LEU A 639 24.58 -52.35 -2.32
N LEU A 640 23.87 -53.47 -2.51
CA LEU A 640 24.31 -54.57 -3.38
C LEU A 640 24.34 -54.16 -4.85
N LEU A 641 23.36 -53.38 -5.30
CA LEU A 641 23.36 -52.81 -6.65
C LEU A 641 24.55 -51.88 -6.84
N TYR A 642 24.80 -50.98 -5.88
CA TYR A 642 25.91 -50.01 -5.93
C TYR A 642 27.26 -50.72 -5.99
N GLU A 643 27.47 -51.76 -5.20
CA GLU A 643 28.70 -52.57 -5.26
C GLU A 643 28.94 -53.15 -6.66
N LYS A 644 27.90 -53.74 -7.28
CA LYS A 644 28.00 -54.29 -8.65
C LYS A 644 28.27 -53.22 -9.70
N VAL A 645 27.60 -52.08 -9.59
CA VAL A 645 27.78 -50.95 -10.49
C VAL A 645 29.19 -50.40 -10.36
N PHE A 646 29.66 -50.13 -9.14
CA PHE A 646 30.99 -49.56 -8.91
C PHE A 646 32.10 -50.49 -9.37
N LYS A 647 31.95 -51.80 -9.15
CA LYS A 647 32.84 -52.80 -9.72
C LYS A 647 32.90 -52.71 -11.24
N LEU A 648 31.74 -52.69 -11.91
CA LEU A 648 31.68 -52.63 -13.38
C LEU A 648 32.29 -51.32 -13.92
N VAL A 649 31.97 -50.19 -13.31
CA VAL A 649 32.49 -48.86 -13.67
C VAL A 649 34.01 -48.82 -13.55
N SER A 650 34.55 -49.38 -12.46
CA SER A 650 35.99 -49.50 -12.24
C SER A 650 36.65 -50.42 -13.28
N GLU A 651 36.10 -51.61 -13.52
CA GLU A 651 36.65 -52.58 -14.48
C GLU A 651 36.66 -52.06 -15.92
N LYS A 652 35.64 -51.27 -16.29
CA LYS A 652 35.54 -50.62 -17.60
C LYS A 652 36.35 -49.33 -17.71
N GLY A 653 36.85 -48.80 -16.60
CA GLY A 653 37.53 -47.51 -16.54
C GLY A 653 36.64 -46.33 -16.96
N TYR A 654 35.32 -46.45 -16.80
CA TYR A 654 34.38 -45.43 -17.23
C TYR A 654 34.51 -44.15 -16.37
N LYS A 655 34.54 -43.00 -17.03
CA LYS A 655 34.75 -41.68 -16.40
C LYS A 655 33.53 -40.77 -16.40
N GLY A 656 32.45 -41.16 -17.08
CA GLY A 656 31.20 -40.40 -17.08
C GLY A 656 30.43 -40.53 -15.77
N LYS A 657 29.22 -39.97 -15.74
CA LYS A 657 28.36 -39.97 -14.55
C LYS A 657 27.51 -41.23 -14.45
N VAL A 658 27.25 -41.66 -13.23
CA VAL A 658 26.36 -42.79 -12.93
C VAL A 658 25.27 -42.29 -12.01
N PHE A 659 24.04 -42.34 -12.49
CA PHE A 659 22.86 -41.92 -11.76
C PHE A 659 22.25 -43.13 -11.06
N LEU A 660 22.06 -43.00 -9.74
CA LEU A 660 21.60 -44.05 -8.85
C LEU A 660 20.39 -43.57 -8.07
N ASN A 661 19.29 -44.32 -8.18
CA ASN A 661 18.14 -44.15 -7.32
C ASN A 661 18.53 -44.39 -5.85
N MET A 662 18.06 -43.53 -4.95
CA MET A 662 18.31 -43.63 -3.51
C MET A 662 16.99 -43.69 -2.74
N SER A 663 16.77 -44.80 -2.01
CA SER A 663 15.60 -44.94 -1.15
C SER A 663 15.58 -43.90 -0.02
N PRO A 664 14.40 -43.36 0.39
CA PRO A 664 14.28 -42.47 1.54
C PRO A 664 14.80 -43.07 2.85
N ARG A 665 14.86 -44.40 2.95
CA ARG A 665 15.42 -45.08 4.11
C ARG A 665 16.91 -44.82 4.31
N ALA A 666 17.64 -44.49 3.25
CA ALA A 666 19.05 -44.08 3.34
C ALA A 666 19.23 -42.86 4.25
N MET A 667 18.23 -41.97 4.31
CA MET A 667 18.26 -40.76 5.14
C MET A 667 18.07 -41.04 6.63
N LEU A 668 17.56 -42.23 6.97
CA LEU A 668 17.32 -42.68 8.34
C LEU A 668 18.44 -43.58 8.87
N ASP A 669 19.37 -44.01 8.01
CA ASP A 669 20.51 -44.84 8.38
C ASP A 669 21.79 -43.99 8.49
N ASP A 670 22.26 -43.83 9.72
CA ASP A 670 23.46 -43.06 10.03
C ASP A 670 24.73 -43.61 9.35
N ASN A 671 24.75 -44.88 8.94
CA ASN A 671 25.91 -45.55 8.34
C ASN A 671 25.88 -45.60 6.81
N PHE A 672 24.81 -45.14 6.17
CA PHE A 672 24.66 -45.25 4.71
C PHE A 672 25.80 -44.55 3.96
N VAL A 673 26.06 -43.28 4.28
CA VAL A 673 27.07 -42.47 3.60
C VAL A 673 28.46 -43.09 3.72
N GLU A 674 28.82 -43.57 4.92
CA GLU A 674 30.12 -44.22 5.15
C GLU A 674 30.23 -45.55 4.39
N SER A 675 29.13 -46.31 4.30
CA SER A 675 29.08 -47.56 3.54
C SER A 675 29.34 -47.33 2.05
N VAL A 676 28.71 -46.32 1.46
CA VAL A 676 28.95 -45.95 0.05
C VAL A 676 30.39 -45.47 -0.16
N LEU A 677 30.91 -44.63 0.73
CA LEU A 677 32.31 -44.15 0.65
C LEU A 677 33.33 -45.29 0.75
N ASN A 678 33.04 -46.32 1.55
CA ASN A 678 33.86 -47.54 1.60
C ASN A 678 33.84 -48.31 0.28
N LEU A 679 32.67 -48.44 -0.36
CA LEU A 679 32.56 -49.07 -1.67
C LEU A 679 33.34 -48.27 -2.73
N LEU A 680 33.21 -46.94 -2.76
CA LEU A 680 33.97 -46.09 -3.69
C LEU A 680 35.49 -46.23 -3.50
N ARG A 681 35.96 -46.26 -2.24
CA ARG A 681 37.38 -46.51 -1.92
C ARG A 681 37.84 -47.88 -2.41
N THR A 682 37.00 -48.91 -2.25
CA THR A 682 37.31 -50.29 -2.67
C THR A 682 37.50 -50.40 -4.18
N TYR A 683 36.71 -49.66 -4.96
CA TYR A 683 36.75 -49.67 -6.42
C TYR A 683 37.47 -48.45 -7.03
N ASN A 684 38.18 -47.66 -6.21
CA ASN A 684 38.94 -46.49 -6.64
C ASN A 684 38.14 -45.52 -7.54
N LEU A 685 36.91 -45.22 -7.12
CA LEU A 685 36.00 -44.29 -7.80
C LEU A 685 35.89 -42.98 -7.03
N GLU A 686 35.69 -41.89 -7.76
CA GLU A 686 35.51 -40.56 -7.16
C GLU A 686 34.02 -40.32 -6.84
N PRO A 687 33.68 -39.73 -5.67
CA PRO A 687 32.29 -39.37 -5.34
C PRO A 687 31.61 -38.51 -6.40
N SER A 688 32.39 -37.67 -7.09
CA SER A 688 31.89 -36.78 -8.15
C SER A 688 31.38 -37.53 -9.38
N GLN A 689 31.68 -38.83 -9.55
CA GLN A 689 31.11 -39.66 -10.61
C GLN A 689 29.69 -40.12 -10.32
N ILE A 690 29.27 -40.08 -9.05
CA ILE A 690 27.98 -40.61 -8.61
C ILE A 690 26.98 -39.47 -8.44
N VAL A 691 25.82 -39.66 -9.06
CA VAL A 691 24.66 -38.78 -8.92
C VAL A 691 23.56 -39.57 -8.20
N PHE A 692 23.11 -39.11 -7.04
CA PHE A 692 21.95 -39.73 -6.38
C PHE A 692 20.65 -39.06 -6.81
N GLU A 693 19.68 -39.86 -7.21
CA GLU A 693 18.33 -39.46 -7.59
C GLU A 693 17.35 -39.74 -6.45
N LEU A 694 16.48 -38.77 -6.17
CA LEU A 694 15.30 -38.99 -5.31
C LEU A 694 14.05 -38.44 -5.97
N THR A 695 12.97 -39.17 -5.79
CA THR A 695 11.64 -38.78 -6.28
C THR A 695 11.05 -37.64 -5.45
N GLU A 696 10.31 -36.74 -6.11
CA GLU A 696 9.62 -35.62 -5.46
C GLU A 696 8.63 -36.09 -4.38
N ARG A 697 7.90 -37.19 -4.64
CA ARG A 697 6.79 -37.69 -3.82
C ARG A 697 7.22 -38.17 -2.44
N GLU A 698 8.43 -38.69 -2.31
CA GLU A 698 8.91 -39.30 -1.07
C GLU A 698 9.64 -38.30 -0.15
N SER A 699 10.11 -37.18 -0.72
CA SER A 699 10.83 -36.11 -0.03
C SER A 699 9.93 -35.22 0.86
N ILE A 700 8.61 -35.38 0.79
CA ILE A 700 7.60 -34.49 1.41
C ILE A 700 7.55 -34.63 2.94
N LYS A 701 7.87 -35.82 3.49
CA LYS A 701 7.57 -36.11 4.91
C LYS A 701 8.42 -35.33 5.92
N ASN A 702 9.64 -34.90 5.56
CA ASN A 702 10.49 -34.05 6.41
C ASN A 702 11.62 -33.34 5.64
N ILE A 703 11.30 -32.20 5.01
CA ILE A 703 12.27 -31.46 4.19
C ILE A 703 13.52 -30.98 4.95
N SER A 704 13.41 -30.75 6.26
CA SER A 704 14.55 -30.31 7.08
C SER A 704 15.57 -31.44 7.30
N LEU A 705 15.10 -32.68 7.41
CA LEU A 705 15.96 -33.87 7.47
C LEU A 705 16.63 -34.11 6.11
N ALA A 706 15.88 -33.94 5.02
CA ALA A 706 16.41 -34.00 3.66
C ALA A 706 17.52 -32.99 3.40
N GLU A 707 17.29 -31.73 3.77
CA GLU A 707 18.26 -30.67 3.58
C GLU A 707 19.61 -30.98 4.27
N LYS A 708 19.58 -31.49 5.52
CA LYS A 708 20.79 -31.89 6.25
C LYS A 708 21.51 -33.06 5.58
N PHE A 709 20.75 -34.08 5.20
CA PHE A 709 21.31 -35.28 4.57
C PHE A 709 21.96 -34.96 3.22
N TYR A 710 21.30 -34.15 2.39
CA TYR A 710 21.81 -33.72 1.09
C TYR A 710 23.08 -32.87 1.25
N LYS A 711 23.09 -31.94 2.20
CA LYS A 711 24.30 -31.14 2.52
C LYS A 711 25.47 -32.05 2.93
N ASN A 712 25.21 -33.11 3.69
CA ASN A 712 26.23 -34.09 4.04
C ASN A 712 26.78 -34.79 2.78
N LEU A 713 25.93 -35.33 1.90
CA LEU A 713 26.36 -35.95 0.64
C LEU A 713 27.16 -34.98 -0.24
N LYS A 714 26.68 -33.75 -0.42
CA LYS A 714 27.41 -32.71 -1.17
C LYS A 714 28.78 -32.41 -0.58
N SER A 715 28.91 -32.36 0.75
CA SER A 715 30.20 -32.12 1.42
C SER A 715 31.21 -33.24 1.18
N LYS A 716 30.76 -34.44 0.82
CA LYS A 716 31.60 -35.59 0.45
C LYS A 716 31.90 -35.66 -1.05
N GLY A 717 31.36 -34.74 -1.85
CA GLY A 717 31.62 -34.64 -3.29
C GLY A 717 30.65 -35.37 -4.19
N PHE A 718 29.57 -35.95 -3.64
CA PHE A 718 28.49 -36.53 -4.45
C PHE A 718 27.71 -35.45 -5.19
N LEU A 719 27.13 -35.82 -6.33
CA LEU A 719 26.16 -35.00 -7.06
C LEU A 719 24.74 -35.47 -6.74
N LEU A 720 23.76 -34.58 -6.85
CA LEU A 720 22.37 -34.85 -6.48
C LEU A 720 21.40 -34.43 -7.57
N ALA A 721 20.35 -35.21 -7.76
CA ALA A 721 19.30 -34.99 -8.74
C ALA A 721 17.91 -35.13 -8.09
N ILE A 722 16.95 -34.34 -8.58
CA ILE A 722 15.52 -34.53 -8.27
C ILE A 722 14.88 -35.21 -9.47
N ASP A 723 14.17 -36.30 -9.20
CA ASP A 723 13.44 -37.12 -10.17
C ASP A 723 11.94 -36.75 -10.22
N ASP A 724 11.28 -37.00 -11.36
CA ASP A 724 9.86 -36.67 -11.63
C ASP A 724 9.47 -35.19 -11.41
N PHE A 725 10.36 -34.24 -11.74
CA PHE A 725 10.14 -32.82 -11.46
C PHE A 725 8.99 -32.23 -12.29
N GLY A 726 8.01 -31.66 -11.59
CA GLY A 726 6.84 -30.99 -12.16
C GLY A 726 5.54 -31.78 -11.99
N SER A 727 5.60 -33.05 -11.62
CA SER A 727 4.42 -33.90 -11.37
C SER A 727 3.69 -33.60 -10.05
N GLY A 728 4.27 -32.75 -9.19
CA GLY A 728 3.73 -32.39 -7.88
C GLY A 728 3.55 -30.87 -7.67
N TYR A 729 2.71 -30.52 -6.69
CA TYR A 729 2.40 -29.11 -6.37
C TYR A 729 3.54 -28.37 -5.62
N SER A 730 4.66 -29.03 -5.33
CA SER A 730 5.73 -28.52 -4.46
C SER A 730 7.12 -28.58 -5.08
N SER A 731 7.27 -28.89 -6.37
CA SER A 731 8.56 -29.07 -7.04
C SER A 731 9.49 -27.85 -6.83
N PHE A 732 8.96 -26.63 -6.95
CA PHE A 732 9.74 -25.40 -6.73
C PHE A 732 10.23 -25.21 -5.29
N HIS A 733 9.52 -25.74 -4.30
CA HIS A 733 9.92 -25.65 -2.90
C HIS A 733 11.20 -26.45 -2.63
N TYR A 734 11.37 -27.60 -3.31
CA TYR A 734 12.56 -28.44 -3.17
C TYR A 734 13.79 -27.82 -3.76
N VAL A 735 13.71 -27.35 -5.00
CA VAL A 735 14.84 -26.75 -5.71
C VAL A 735 15.32 -25.50 -4.96
N LYS A 736 14.42 -24.77 -4.29
CA LYS A 736 14.77 -23.62 -3.44
C LYS A 736 15.58 -23.99 -2.20
N ARG A 737 15.38 -25.18 -1.61
CA ARG A 737 15.96 -25.56 -0.32
C ARG A 737 17.07 -26.60 -0.40
N LEU A 738 16.99 -27.52 -1.35
CA LEU A 738 17.91 -28.64 -1.48
C LEU A 738 19.08 -28.28 -2.39
N PRO A 739 20.33 -28.61 -2.00
CA PRO A 739 21.52 -28.32 -2.80
C PRO A 739 21.70 -29.35 -3.93
N VAL A 740 20.84 -29.29 -4.96
CA VAL A 740 20.82 -30.24 -6.08
C VAL A 740 21.57 -29.71 -7.30
N ASP A 741 22.14 -30.61 -8.09
CA ASP A 741 22.90 -30.31 -9.30
C ASP A 741 22.07 -30.50 -10.57
N PHE A 742 21.14 -31.47 -10.53
CA PHE A 742 20.29 -31.82 -11.66
C PHE A 742 18.81 -31.84 -11.27
N VAL A 743 17.97 -31.57 -12.25
CA VAL A 743 16.52 -31.75 -12.19
C VAL A 743 16.11 -32.55 -13.43
N LYS A 744 15.46 -33.70 -13.20
CA LYS A 744 14.90 -34.55 -14.25
C LYS A 744 13.42 -34.17 -14.44
N ILE A 745 13.09 -33.68 -15.62
CA ILE A 745 11.77 -33.19 -15.98
C ILE A 745 10.89 -34.39 -16.28
N ASP A 746 9.75 -34.47 -15.60
CA ASP A 746 8.81 -35.59 -15.72
C ASP A 746 8.36 -35.80 -17.18
N GLY A 747 8.32 -37.07 -17.58
CA GLY A 747 7.95 -37.46 -18.93
C GLY A 747 6.54 -37.06 -19.37
N GLU A 748 5.62 -36.78 -18.45
CA GLU A 748 4.27 -36.27 -18.76
C GLU A 748 4.33 -34.97 -19.57
N PHE A 749 5.28 -34.08 -19.28
CA PHE A 749 5.45 -32.82 -20.03
C PHE A 749 6.29 -32.99 -21.31
N ILE A 750 7.04 -34.08 -21.44
CA ILE A 750 7.95 -34.30 -22.57
C ILE A 750 7.24 -35.00 -23.74
N LYS A 751 6.30 -35.92 -23.47
CA LYS A 751 5.68 -36.80 -24.48
C LYS A 751 4.99 -36.04 -25.61
N ASP A 752 4.26 -34.98 -25.25
CA ASP A 752 3.40 -34.20 -26.15
C ASP A 752 3.98 -32.80 -26.46
N LEU A 753 5.27 -32.60 -26.20
CA LEU A 753 5.98 -31.32 -26.38
C LEU A 753 5.92 -30.75 -27.82
N ASP A 754 5.79 -31.62 -28.81
CA ASP A 754 5.68 -31.24 -30.23
C ASP A 754 4.27 -30.80 -30.65
N VAL A 755 3.25 -31.12 -29.85
CA VAL A 755 1.84 -30.89 -30.18
C VAL A 755 1.13 -29.95 -29.21
N ASP A 756 1.49 -29.93 -27.93
CA ASP A 756 0.90 -29.06 -26.92
C ASP A 756 1.79 -27.85 -26.60
N LEU A 757 1.28 -26.67 -26.94
CA LEU A 757 1.94 -25.40 -26.64
C LEU A 757 2.09 -25.15 -25.13
N LYS A 758 1.20 -25.69 -24.29
CA LYS A 758 1.26 -25.53 -22.84
C LYS A 758 2.45 -26.26 -22.25
N ASP A 759 2.68 -27.50 -22.68
CA ASP A 759 3.83 -28.30 -22.24
C ASP A 759 5.14 -27.61 -22.64
N ARG A 760 5.19 -27.04 -23.85
CA ARG A 760 6.33 -26.22 -24.28
C ARG A 760 6.59 -25.02 -23.38
N ILE A 761 5.56 -24.22 -23.09
CA ILE A 761 5.68 -23.06 -22.19
C ILE A 761 6.10 -23.49 -20.78
N PHE A 762 5.60 -24.63 -20.30
CA PHE A 762 5.93 -25.15 -18.99
C PHE A 762 7.41 -25.56 -18.90
N ILE A 763 7.92 -26.31 -19.88
CA ILE A 763 9.33 -26.67 -19.94
C ILE A 763 10.22 -25.42 -20.04
N GLU A 764 9.89 -24.45 -20.91
CA GLU A 764 10.66 -23.20 -21.03
C GLU A 764 10.74 -22.45 -19.69
N SER A 765 9.66 -22.49 -18.90
CA SER A 765 9.63 -21.92 -17.55
C SER A 765 10.54 -22.68 -16.59
N ILE A 766 10.52 -24.02 -16.61
CA ILE A 766 11.42 -24.87 -15.82
C ILE A 766 12.88 -24.60 -16.17
N LEU A 767 13.21 -24.54 -17.46
CA LEU A 767 14.57 -24.25 -17.95
C LEU A 767 15.06 -22.89 -17.47
N THR A 768 14.20 -21.87 -17.54
CA THR A 768 14.53 -20.52 -17.07
C THR A 768 14.84 -20.50 -15.58
N LEU A 769 14.03 -21.19 -14.77
CA LEU A 769 14.22 -21.30 -13.33
C LEU A 769 15.49 -22.09 -12.97
N ALA A 770 15.68 -23.28 -13.56
CA ALA A 770 16.86 -24.10 -13.33
C ALA A 770 18.15 -23.34 -13.66
N LYS A 771 18.17 -22.64 -14.80
CA LYS A 771 19.29 -21.78 -15.20
C LYS A 771 19.57 -20.65 -14.21
N GLY A 772 18.53 -19.98 -13.71
CA GLY A 772 18.65 -18.93 -12.69
C GLY A 772 19.21 -19.44 -11.36
N MET A 773 19.04 -20.73 -11.07
CA MET A 773 19.53 -21.38 -9.85
C MET A 773 20.85 -22.12 -10.05
N GLY A 774 21.40 -22.14 -11.27
CA GLY A 774 22.64 -22.85 -11.59
C GLY A 774 22.49 -24.38 -11.66
N ILE A 775 21.27 -24.88 -11.86
CA ILE A 775 20.92 -26.30 -11.86
C ILE A 775 20.77 -26.78 -13.31
N LYS A 776 21.24 -28.00 -13.58
CA LYS A 776 21.19 -28.62 -14.90
C LYS A 776 19.89 -29.39 -15.12
N THR A 777 19.37 -29.38 -16.33
CA THR A 777 18.10 -30.06 -16.65
C THR A 777 18.31 -31.33 -17.47
N ILE A 778 17.51 -32.34 -17.15
CA ILE A 778 17.47 -33.62 -17.87
C ILE A 778 16.02 -33.84 -18.31
N ALA A 779 15.75 -33.97 -19.61
CA ALA A 779 14.42 -34.32 -20.09
C ALA A 779 14.27 -35.84 -20.20
N GLU A 780 13.24 -36.40 -19.58
CA GLU A 780 12.97 -37.84 -19.61
C GLU A 780 11.97 -38.23 -20.70
N TRP A 781 11.79 -39.53 -20.93
CA TRP A 781 10.80 -40.06 -21.87
C TRP A 781 10.92 -39.52 -23.31
N VAL A 782 12.14 -39.23 -23.76
CA VAL A 782 12.39 -38.84 -25.15
C VAL A 782 12.30 -40.07 -26.06
N GLU A 783 11.11 -40.30 -26.62
CA GLU A 783 10.81 -41.48 -27.45
C GLU A 783 10.88 -41.22 -28.96
N ARG A 784 10.89 -39.96 -29.38
CA ARG A 784 10.82 -39.54 -30.79
C ARG A 784 11.88 -38.50 -31.13
N GLU A 785 12.32 -38.49 -32.39
CA GLU A 785 13.33 -37.57 -32.90
C GLU A 785 12.83 -36.11 -32.89
N GLU A 786 11.54 -35.91 -33.19
CA GLU A 786 10.91 -34.59 -33.21
C GLU A 786 10.97 -33.92 -31.83
N VAL A 787 10.66 -34.68 -30.77
CA VAL A 787 10.75 -34.22 -29.38
C VAL A 787 12.21 -33.89 -29.03
N TYR A 788 13.16 -34.74 -29.40
CA TYR A 788 14.59 -34.49 -29.16
C TYR A 788 15.09 -33.20 -29.81
N ASN A 789 14.68 -32.94 -31.07
CA ASN A 789 15.04 -31.72 -31.78
C ASN A 789 14.46 -30.47 -31.12
N ILE A 790 13.22 -30.52 -30.64
CA ILE A 790 12.62 -29.41 -29.89
C ILE A 790 13.37 -29.16 -28.58
N LEU A 791 13.71 -30.21 -27.83
CA LEU A 791 14.50 -30.09 -26.59
C LEU A 791 15.86 -29.43 -26.84
N LYS A 792 16.48 -29.71 -28.00
CA LYS A 792 17.72 -29.08 -28.46
C LYS A 792 17.56 -27.61 -28.78
N GLU A 793 16.45 -27.22 -29.41
CA GLU A 793 16.13 -25.82 -29.71
C GLU A 793 15.86 -24.99 -28.45
N ILE A 794 15.06 -25.51 -27.52
CA ILE A 794 14.70 -24.79 -26.28
C ILE A 794 15.86 -24.76 -25.27
N GLY A 795 16.89 -25.59 -25.46
CA GLY A 795 18.15 -25.51 -24.74
C GLY A 795 18.22 -26.32 -23.44
N VAL A 796 17.57 -27.49 -23.40
CA VAL A 796 17.74 -28.48 -22.33
C VAL A 796 19.20 -28.95 -22.30
N ASP A 797 19.77 -29.18 -21.11
CA ASP A 797 21.18 -29.62 -21.00
C ASP A 797 21.36 -31.09 -21.40
N TYR A 798 20.50 -31.99 -20.89
CA TYR A 798 20.60 -33.43 -21.11
C TYR A 798 19.24 -34.08 -21.46
N ALA A 799 19.26 -35.22 -22.13
CA ALA A 799 18.06 -35.96 -22.50
C ALA A 799 18.22 -37.47 -22.27
N GLN A 800 17.11 -38.12 -21.96
CA GLN A 800 17.01 -39.55 -21.71
C GLN A 800 15.69 -40.10 -22.27
N GLY A 801 15.75 -41.25 -22.94
CA GLY A 801 14.55 -41.91 -23.46
C GLY A 801 14.88 -43.00 -24.47
N PHE A 802 13.85 -43.69 -24.95
CA PHE A 802 14.04 -44.85 -25.84
C PHE A 802 14.59 -44.50 -27.22
N TYR A 803 14.42 -43.25 -27.66
CA TYR A 803 15.05 -42.76 -28.89
C TYR A 803 16.58 -42.73 -28.76
N LEU A 804 17.09 -42.36 -27.58
CA LEU A 804 18.52 -42.22 -27.31
C LEU A 804 19.17 -43.54 -26.88
N GLY A 805 18.39 -44.42 -26.26
CA GLY A 805 18.81 -45.77 -25.92
C GLY A 805 17.89 -46.42 -24.90
N ARG A 806 17.60 -47.70 -25.12
CA ARG A 806 16.84 -48.50 -24.16
C ARG A 806 17.74 -49.00 -23.03
N PRO A 807 17.21 -49.21 -21.82
CA PRO A 807 17.95 -49.83 -20.74
C PRO A 807 18.55 -51.18 -21.17
N SER A 808 19.84 -51.40 -20.95
CA SER A 808 20.52 -52.64 -21.30
C SER A 808 21.56 -53.07 -20.26
N GLU A 809 21.96 -54.34 -20.24
CA GLU A 809 23.02 -54.83 -19.34
C GLU A 809 24.41 -54.28 -19.67
N LYS A 810 24.60 -53.77 -20.89
CA LYS A 810 25.90 -53.28 -21.35
C LYS A 810 26.02 -51.79 -21.09
N MET A 811 27.12 -51.43 -20.45
CA MET A 811 27.63 -50.07 -20.42
C MET A 811 28.51 -49.88 -21.66
N LEU A 812 28.25 -48.82 -22.45
CA LEU A 812 28.81 -48.49 -23.77
C LEU A 812 28.09 -49.15 -24.96
#